data_AF-A0A933TXE1-F1
#
_entry.id   AF-A0A933TXE1-F1
#
_cell.length_a   1.000
_cell.length_b   1.000
_cell.length_c   1.000
_cell.angle_alpha   90.00
_cell.angle_beta   90.00
_cell.angle_gamma   90.00
#
_symmetry.space_group_name_H-M   'P 1'
#
loop_
_entity.id
_entity.type
_entity.pdbx_description
1 polymer ?
#
loop_
_entity_poly.entity_id
_entity_poly.type
_entity_poly.pdbx_seq_one_letter_code
_entity_poly.pdbx_strand_id
1 'polypeptide(L)'
;MLKKPLILSALALIFTFFSFTAAFAGIVYSEPDGIDIMVVSGSWYEMGYQVGSEKKFHPIILNGIKHITQKYGAEKFTDYYEKVKSILPVEITDQIAGTAKGLSDSADIDYETAFQAIVAWNFVFDVVNLPAYHCSALAVSEGENKFLIHNTDQQYGGEGGASIIIYKPDENSGNAFVSYFGPQFIGVALGANKHGLSVVYNTTRQKGATFGMPVLFMTQIIMNKARNIDDAVKLCRDFLRSGATFGHSAANFTVMDFVSDKMARIEVSSNRIEVEEGIEHKPGGKWVASTNHYIKMSELCPELPASSVARFKSIMRLSEECESFDIPALAGIFSDHGIDHCASGNSICVHKTKENTKVQTVLTHIFDADYNIYWSSGQPCSAVERLGGMRRVNWMDILMGKNAEPGLIEFSTLKQFVPEGYVTQIRDILVQSGNNAPELLRAIDYFHSDSVKQKAVCYLIMQTPYRCFRAIDKDKMEIEPVRDVESITSEILIDTIELGFAARDKYPWAKEVPVEEFFRFVLAYRGTGEKLENWRRAFWEDPELKLILESYIKPYESASRSKKSEIFREMIWKVNSEWIGGKVRYAPRGLPDYSPAELLEVKTGRCTDLVNFQCAVLRAYGIAVTGTREVWWPDAASNHYWTTIYSPSSGKWFDVDAAAVSPFADGYFDGYKFTRRHGKVYRLAPGEENGCISGFYRRQSPVSDWAIENYLIDLPMLDVTSEYTKTAAVSSTGFAAKEFVYLSVFNNDGWCPIAGSIADNSGCLVFNNVGCEDVLYSFVTIETGADGEEVVHLRGRPFILHENGEMQYISGMPDVTHEAVVEKLAQDADLTLLMWKNTGWREAGNLRTDEAGRAVCNLSSGVLYIIMKQTDTAGENAPSGSAGFATRPFLLDNNNGEYIISYY
;
A
#
# COMPACT_ATOMS: atom_id res chain seq x y z
N MET A 1 -19.03 -87.84 -9.43
CA MET A 1 -17.94 -86.87 -9.60
C MET A 1 -18.60 -85.52 -9.85
N LEU A 2 -18.60 -84.59 -8.88
CA LEU A 2 -17.56 -83.53 -8.73
C LEU A 2 -17.39 -82.78 -10.07
N LYS A 3 -17.54 -81.47 -10.25
CA LYS A 3 -17.48 -80.21 -9.47
C LYS A 3 -17.69 -79.15 -10.58
N LYS A 4 -18.04 -77.87 -10.42
CA LYS A 4 -18.58 -76.96 -9.42
C LYS A 4 -18.84 -75.65 -10.23
N PRO A 5 -19.68 -74.74 -9.70
CA PRO A 5 -20.10 -73.49 -10.33
C PRO A 5 -19.10 -72.36 -10.06
N LEU A 6 -18.88 -71.42 -11.00
CA LEU A 6 -18.06 -70.23 -10.69
C LEU A 6 -18.24 -68.98 -11.57
N ILE A 7 -19.14 -68.95 -12.56
CA ILE A 7 -19.16 -67.83 -13.53
C ILE A 7 -20.28 -66.81 -13.29
N LEU A 8 -21.36 -67.15 -12.58
CA LEU A 8 -22.45 -66.21 -12.31
C LEU A 8 -22.29 -65.40 -11.01
N SER A 9 -21.41 -65.80 -10.09
CA SER A 9 -21.14 -65.08 -8.85
C SER A 9 -20.09 -63.97 -8.98
N ALA A 10 -19.24 -64.02 -10.03
CA ALA A 10 -18.12 -63.09 -10.20
C ALA A 10 -18.55 -61.74 -10.81
N LEU A 11 -19.55 -61.72 -11.69
CA LEU A 11 -20.06 -60.48 -12.29
C LEU A 11 -20.96 -59.67 -11.36
N ALA A 12 -21.70 -60.35 -10.47
CA ALA A 12 -22.43 -59.68 -9.39
C ALA A 12 -21.44 -59.08 -8.38
N LEU A 13 -20.40 -59.82 -7.96
CA LEU A 13 -19.41 -59.29 -7.01
C LEU A 13 -18.60 -58.13 -7.58
N ILE A 14 -18.28 -58.09 -8.88
CA ILE A 14 -17.51 -56.96 -9.45
C ILE A 14 -18.36 -55.68 -9.52
N PHE A 15 -19.68 -55.80 -9.74
CA PHE A 15 -20.59 -54.65 -9.67
C PHE A 15 -20.84 -54.22 -8.21
N THR A 16 -20.93 -55.14 -7.24
CA THR A 16 -21.00 -54.76 -5.82
C THR A 16 -19.67 -54.24 -5.28
N PHE A 17 -18.52 -54.69 -5.77
CA PHE A 17 -17.20 -54.19 -5.32
C PHE A 17 -16.92 -52.79 -5.86
N PHE A 18 -17.27 -52.48 -7.12
CA PHE A 18 -17.16 -51.11 -7.65
C PHE A 18 -18.21 -50.15 -7.09
N SER A 19 -19.37 -50.66 -6.66
CA SER A 19 -20.38 -49.86 -5.95
C SER A 19 -20.07 -49.69 -4.45
N PHE A 20 -19.31 -50.62 -3.84
CA PHE A 20 -18.84 -50.50 -2.45
C PHE A 20 -17.62 -49.59 -2.34
N THR A 21 -16.70 -49.56 -3.31
CA THR A 21 -15.56 -48.63 -3.27
C THR A 21 -15.95 -47.18 -3.55
N ALA A 22 -17.07 -46.94 -4.24
CA ALA A 22 -17.61 -45.59 -4.46
C ALA A 22 -18.46 -45.04 -3.29
N ALA A 23 -18.80 -45.86 -2.30
CA ALA A 23 -19.68 -45.49 -1.18
C ALA A 23 -18.93 -45.19 0.15
N PHE A 24 -17.62 -45.34 0.20
CA PHE A 24 -16.79 -44.90 1.33
C PHE A 24 -16.09 -43.59 0.93
N ALA A 25 -16.69 -42.45 1.28
CA ALA A 25 -16.12 -41.14 1.02
C ALA A 25 -14.77 -41.00 1.76
N GLY A 26 -13.68 -41.03 1.00
CA GLY A 26 -12.33 -40.68 1.45
C GLY A 26 -12.12 -39.16 1.45
N ILE A 27 -10.95 -38.71 1.92
CA ILE A 27 -10.54 -37.30 1.85
C ILE A 27 -10.90 -36.72 0.48
N VAL A 28 -11.57 -35.56 0.49
CA VAL A 28 -11.92 -34.87 -0.74
C VAL A 28 -10.76 -33.98 -1.20
N TYR A 29 -10.10 -33.28 -0.27
CA TYR A 29 -8.97 -32.38 -0.54
C TYR A 29 -7.94 -32.35 0.59
N SER A 30 -6.67 -32.12 0.26
CA SER A 30 -5.58 -31.85 1.22
C SER A 30 -4.84 -30.59 0.79
N GLU A 31 -4.89 -29.54 1.62
CA GLU A 31 -4.36 -28.22 1.28
C GLU A 31 -2.87 -28.03 1.65
N PRO A 32 -2.12 -27.17 0.93
CA PRO A 32 -0.73 -26.85 1.25
C PRO A 32 -0.52 -26.27 2.66
N ASP A 33 -1.57 -25.67 3.26
CA ASP A 33 -1.55 -25.10 4.60
C ASP A 33 -1.91 -26.11 5.71
N GLY A 34 -2.03 -27.41 5.34
CA GLY A 34 -2.16 -28.53 6.28
C GLY A 34 -3.57 -28.81 6.81
N ILE A 35 -4.62 -28.31 6.16
CA ILE A 35 -6.02 -28.54 6.52
C ILE A 35 -6.66 -29.53 5.53
N ASP A 36 -7.24 -30.59 6.08
CA ASP A 36 -7.87 -31.65 5.31
C ASP A 36 -9.40 -31.53 5.32
N ILE A 37 -10.03 -31.81 4.18
CA ILE A 37 -11.48 -31.79 4.04
C ILE A 37 -12.00 -33.19 3.77
N MET A 38 -12.95 -33.65 4.59
CA MET A 38 -13.50 -35.00 4.51
C MET A 38 -15.00 -35.00 4.72
N VAL A 39 -15.72 -35.79 3.91
CA VAL A 39 -17.13 -36.12 4.15
C VAL A 39 -17.18 -37.50 4.80
N VAL A 40 -17.91 -37.62 5.90
CA VAL A 40 -18.17 -38.90 6.56
C VAL A 40 -19.66 -39.15 6.66
N SER A 41 -20.11 -40.36 6.36
CA SER A 41 -21.55 -40.68 6.33
C SER A 41 -21.90 -42.01 6.99
N GLY A 42 -23.16 -42.12 7.43
CA GLY A 42 -23.73 -43.35 7.99
C GLY A 42 -23.90 -43.29 9.51
N SER A 43 -23.78 -44.44 10.16
CA SER A 43 -23.76 -44.59 11.61
C SER A 43 -22.48 -44.02 12.24
N TRP A 44 -22.48 -43.78 13.56
CA TRP A 44 -21.28 -43.34 14.28
C TRP A 44 -20.10 -44.31 14.16
N TYR A 45 -20.38 -45.61 13.98
CA TYR A 45 -19.37 -46.62 13.67
C TYR A 45 -18.76 -46.40 12.29
N GLU A 46 -19.59 -46.28 11.25
CA GLU A 46 -19.13 -46.10 9.87
C GLU A 46 -18.34 -44.80 9.70
N MET A 47 -18.80 -43.71 10.34
CA MET A 47 -18.09 -42.44 10.32
C MET A 47 -16.76 -42.53 11.07
N GLY A 48 -16.70 -43.21 12.22
CA GLY A 48 -15.45 -43.50 12.92
C GLY A 48 -14.48 -44.35 12.10
N TYR A 49 -14.99 -45.33 11.36
CA TYR A 49 -14.20 -46.16 10.45
C TYR A 49 -13.64 -45.35 9.29
N GLN A 50 -14.42 -44.43 8.72
CA GLN A 50 -13.97 -43.52 7.67
C GLN A 50 -12.84 -42.62 8.18
N VAL A 51 -13.03 -41.91 9.31
CA VAL A 51 -11.97 -41.08 9.93
C VAL A 51 -10.73 -41.91 10.24
N GLY A 52 -10.89 -43.10 10.81
CA GLY A 52 -9.78 -43.98 11.16
C GLY A 52 -9.12 -44.67 9.97
N SER A 53 -9.76 -44.74 8.80
CA SER A 53 -9.11 -45.24 7.57
C SER A 53 -8.07 -44.27 7.04
N GLU A 54 -8.13 -43.01 7.49
CA GLU A 54 -7.23 -41.97 7.06
C GLU A 54 -5.92 -41.94 7.88
N LYS A 55 -4.86 -42.52 7.29
CA LYS A 55 -3.58 -42.73 7.97
C LYS A 55 -2.92 -41.45 8.48
N LYS A 56 -3.14 -40.30 7.84
CA LYS A 56 -2.56 -39.02 8.33
C LYS A 56 -3.20 -38.54 9.63
N PHE A 57 -4.41 -39.00 9.96
CA PHE A 57 -5.06 -38.69 11.23
C PHE A 57 -4.56 -39.58 12.38
N HIS A 58 -3.94 -40.73 12.09
CA HIS A 58 -3.46 -41.64 13.14
C HIS A 58 -2.50 -40.97 14.11
N PRO A 59 -1.45 -40.22 13.68
CA PRO A 59 -0.57 -39.52 14.60
C PRO A 59 -1.29 -38.45 15.43
N ILE A 60 -2.23 -37.71 14.82
CA ILE A 60 -2.98 -36.63 15.49
C ILE A 60 -3.88 -37.21 16.59
N ILE A 61 -4.58 -38.30 16.27
CA ILE A 61 -5.46 -38.99 17.21
C ILE A 61 -4.61 -39.66 18.29
N LEU A 62 -3.63 -40.51 17.92
CA LEU A 62 -2.92 -41.43 18.82
C LEU A 62 -1.77 -40.81 19.62
N ASN A 63 -0.94 -39.94 19.03
CA ASN A 63 0.22 -39.40 19.74
C ASN A 63 -0.17 -38.39 20.82
N GLY A 64 -1.22 -37.61 20.61
CA GLY A 64 -1.68 -36.65 21.62
C GLY A 64 -2.28 -37.33 22.84
N ILE A 65 -2.89 -38.51 22.70
CA ILE A 65 -3.34 -39.32 23.84
C ILE A 65 -2.15 -39.79 24.63
N LYS A 66 -1.12 -40.34 23.98
CA LYS A 66 0.11 -40.76 24.67
C LYS A 66 0.68 -39.63 25.53
N HIS A 67 0.69 -38.39 25.03
CA HIS A 67 1.13 -37.25 25.83
C HIS A 67 0.21 -36.95 27.03
N ILE A 68 -1.10 -36.89 26.81
CA ILE A 68 -2.10 -36.57 27.86
C ILE A 68 -2.16 -37.67 28.92
N THR A 69 -2.20 -38.94 28.50
CA THR A 69 -2.30 -40.09 29.40
C THR A 69 -0.99 -40.38 30.11
N GLN A 70 0.18 -40.12 29.51
CA GLN A 70 1.46 -40.15 30.23
C GLN A 70 1.52 -39.06 31.31
N LYS A 71 0.97 -37.88 31.05
CA LYS A 71 1.02 -36.75 31.98
C LYS A 71 0.00 -36.85 33.13
N TYR A 72 -1.21 -37.34 32.85
CA TYR A 72 -2.33 -37.32 33.80
C TYR A 72 -2.91 -38.69 34.16
N GLY A 73 -2.48 -39.76 33.48
CA GLY A 73 -3.01 -41.13 33.63
C GLY A 73 -4.26 -41.37 32.78
N ALA A 74 -4.30 -42.47 32.01
CA ALA A 74 -5.46 -42.85 31.20
C ALA A 74 -6.71 -43.13 32.07
N GLU A 75 -6.52 -43.79 33.22
CA GLU A 75 -7.61 -44.16 34.13
C GLU A 75 -8.42 -42.96 34.64
N LYS A 76 -7.79 -41.79 34.77
CA LYS A 76 -8.47 -40.58 35.23
C LYS A 76 -9.61 -40.15 34.29
N PHE A 77 -9.44 -40.39 32.99
CA PHE A 77 -10.43 -40.02 31.98
C PHE A 77 -11.55 -41.06 31.91
N THR A 78 -11.21 -42.35 31.93
CA THR A 78 -12.20 -43.44 31.97
C THR A 78 -13.02 -43.40 33.26
N ASP A 79 -12.39 -43.11 34.41
CA ASP A 79 -13.09 -42.92 35.69
C ASP A 79 -14.06 -41.74 35.65
N TYR A 80 -13.69 -40.65 34.97
CA TYR A 80 -14.59 -39.51 34.79
C TYR A 80 -15.78 -39.91 33.92
N TYR A 81 -15.53 -40.57 32.78
CA TYR A 81 -16.57 -41.09 31.91
C TYR A 81 -17.53 -42.02 32.67
N GLU A 82 -17.02 -42.99 33.42
CA GLU A 82 -17.83 -43.93 34.19
C GLU A 82 -18.73 -43.26 35.23
N LYS A 83 -18.27 -42.15 35.82
CA LYS A 83 -19.07 -41.35 36.77
C LYS A 83 -20.20 -40.57 36.11
N VAL A 84 -20.04 -40.16 34.85
CA VAL A 84 -21.04 -39.33 34.15
C VAL A 84 -21.82 -40.07 33.08
N LYS A 85 -21.45 -41.30 32.70
CA LYS A 85 -22.08 -42.04 31.59
C LYS A 85 -23.59 -42.18 31.73
N SER A 86 -24.11 -42.24 32.96
CA SER A 86 -25.54 -42.35 33.24
C SER A 86 -26.34 -41.07 33.00
N ILE A 87 -25.67 -39.91 32.96
CA ILE A 87 -26.28 -38.61 32.66
C ILE A 87 -25.96 -38.13 31.24
N LEU A 88 -25.07 -38.81 30.52
CA LEU A 88 -24.83 -38.54 29.11
C LEU A 88 -26.06 -38.93 28.29
N PRO A 89 -26.50 -38.11 27.32
CA PRO A 89 -27.48 -38.53 26.35
C PRO A 89 -27.01 -39.79 25.61
N VAL A 90 -27.95 -40.71 25.34
CA VAL A 90 -27.65 -42.02 24.71
C VAL A 90 -26.91 -41.84 23.39
N GLU A 91 -27.25 -40.79 22.63
CA GLU A 91 -26.59 -40.52 21.34
C GLU A 91 -25.10 -40.19 21.49
N ILE A 92 -24.69 -39.59 22.61
CA ILE A 92 -23.28 -39.31 22.90
C ILE A 92 -22.55 -40.60 23.27
N THR A 93 -23.15 -41.45 24.11
CA THR A 93 -22.54 -42.75 24.45
C THR A 93 -22.42 -43.65 23.22
N ASP A 94 -23.43 -43.64 22.34
CA ASP A 94 -23.41 -44.37 21.07
C ASP A 94 -22.35 -43.80 20.12
N GLN A 95 -22.21 -42.47 20.07
CA GLN A 95 -21.17 -41.82 19.27
C GLN A 95 -19.77 -42.19 19.75
N ILE A 96 -19.51 -42.14 21.06
CA ILE A 96 -18.21 -42.56 21.64
C ILE A 96 -17.92 -44.01 21.29
N ALA A 97 -18.85 -44.93 21.58
CA ALA A 97 -18.64 -46.36 21.37
C ALA A 97 -18.49 -46.71 19.89
N GLY A 98 -19.35 -46.14 19.04
CA GLY A 98 -19.32 -46.32 17.59
C GLY A 98 -18.01 -45.79 16.98
N THR A 99 -17.65 -44.54 17.29
CA THR A 99 -16.43 -43.93 16.75
C THR A 99 -15.18 -44.70 17.19
N ALA A 100 -15.10 -45.11 18.47
CA ALA A 100 -14.00 -45.93 18.97
C ALA A 100 -13.92 -47.29 18.25
N LYS A 101 -15.07 -47.93 18.00
CA LYS A 101 -15.11 -49.23 17.31
C LYS A 101 -14.68 -49.09 15.84
N GLY A 102 -15.17 -48.07 15.15
CA GLY A 102 -14.77 -47.78 13.77
C GLY A 102 -13.28 -47.47 13.64
N LEU A 103 -12.74 -46.66 14.57
CA LEU A 103 -11.32 -46.34 14.62
C LEU A 103 -10.47 -47.60 14.89
N SER A 104 -10.89 -48.44 15.82
CA SER A 104 -10.20 -49.72 16.13
C SER A 104 -10.09 -50.61 14.88
N ASP A 105 -11.19 -50.78 14.16
CA ASP A 105 -11.24 -51.69 13.00
C ASP A 105 -10.50 -51.14 11.77
N SER A 106 -10.35 -49.82 11.64
CA SER A 106 -9.70 -49.18 10.48
C SER A 106 -8.21 -48.87 10.69
N ALA A 107 -7.80 -48.55 11.93
CA ALA A 107 -6.44 -48.16 12.26
C ALA A 107 -5.55 -49.30 12.81
N ASP A 108 -6.06 -50.54 12.85
CA ASP A 108 -5.37 -51.72 13.39
C ASP A 108 -4.89 -51.53 14.84
N ILE A 109 -5.74 -50.94 15.67
CA ILE A 109 -5.54 -50.76 17.11
C ILE A 109 -6.63 -51.47 17.88
N ASP A 110 -6.33 -51.93 19.10
CA ASP A 110 -7.35 -52.58 19.93
C ASP A 110 -8.44 -51.58 20.38
N TYR A 111 -9.64 -52.09 20.62
CA TYR A 111 -10.80 -51.29 20.97
C TYR A 111 -10.59 -50.48 22.26
N GLU A 112 -9.91 -51.05 23.25
CA GLU A 112 -9.69 -50.39 24.53
C GLU A 112 -8.81 -49.14 24.35
N THR A 113 -7.73 -49.25 23.58
CA THR A 113 -6.89 -48.11 23.19
C THR A 113 -7.69 -47.06 22.42
N ALA A 114 -8.51 -47.47 21.45
CA ALA A 114 -9.36 -46.56 20.67
C ALA A 114 -10.47 -45.89 21.51
N PHE A 115 -10.98 -46.58 22.53
CA PHE A 115 -11.99 -46.05 23.43
C PHE A 115 -11.39 -45.03 24.39
N GLN A 116 -10.27 -45.38 25.03
CA GLN A 116 -9.50 -44.48 25.90
C GLN A 116 -9.06 -43.22 25.15
N ALA A 117 -8.73 -43.36 23.87
CA ALA A 117 -8.42 -42.26 22.96
C ALA A 117 -9.54 -41.22 22.88
N ILE A 118 -10.74 -41.67 22.48
CA ILE A 118 -11.90 -40.82 22.27
C ILE A 118 -12.35 -40.20 23.59
N VAL A 119 -12.37 -40.98 24.68
CA VAL A 119 -12.72 -40.48 26.01
C VAL A 119 -11.71 -39.44 26.50
N ALA A 120 -10.41 -39.71 26.42
CA ALA A 120 -9.40 -38.77 26.93
C ALA A 120 -9.48 -37.40 26.26
N TRP A 121 -9.59 -37.34 24.93
CA TRP A 121 -9.66 -36.09 24.19
C TRP A 121 -10.94 -35.29 24.48
N ASN A 122 -12.09 -35.97 24.51
CA ASN A 122 -13.38 -35.27 24.63
C ASN A 122 -13.72 -34.90 26.08
N PHE A 123 -13.01 -35.45 27.06
CA PHE A 123 -13.15 -35.10 28.48
C PHE A 123 -11.99 -34.25 29.02
N VAL A 124 -11.02 -33.88 28.17
CA VAL A 124 -9.77 -33.24 28.63
C VAL A 124 -9.98 -31.93 29.36
N PHE A 125 -10.89 -31.09 28.86
CA PHE A 125 -11.14 -29.77 29.44
C PHE A 125 -11.69 -29.86 30.86
N ASP A 126 -12.56 -30.83 31.12
CA ASP A 126 -13.18 -31.08 32.42
C ASP A 126 -12.26 -31.82 33.41
N VAL A 127 -11.54 -32.85 32.94
CA VAL A 127 -10.69 -33.70 33.78
C VAL A 127 -9.43 -33.00 34.25
N VAL A 128 -8.84 -32.18 33.38
CA VAL A 128 -7.56 -31.52 33.64
C VAL A 128 -7.75 -30.08 34.14
N ASN A 129 -8.96 -29.51 33.99
CA ASN A 129 -9.25 -28.11 34.27
C ASN A 129 -8.22 -27.19 33.58
N LEU A 130 -8.08 -27.39 32.26
CA LEU A 130 -7.12 -26.64 31.46
C LEU A 130 -7.38 -25.12 31.60
N PRO A 131 -6.32 -24.29 31.61
CA PRO A 131 -6.50 -22.84 31.57
C PRO A 131 -7.35 -22.45 30.37
N ALA A 132 -8.25 -21.49 30.56
CA ALA A 132 -9.10 -20.99 29.49
C ALA A 132 -8.22 -20.51 28.32
N TYR A 133 -8.49 -21.03 27.13
CA TYR A 133 -7.84 -20.59 25.89
C TYR A 133 -8.22 -19.14 25.60
N HIS A 134 -7.44 -18.40 24.81
CA HIS A 134 -7.65 -16.96 24.59
C HIS A 134 -8.58 -16.66 23.39
N CYS A 135 -9.55 -17.52 23.10
CA CYS A 135 -10.39 -17.40 21.90
C CYS A 135 -11.30 -16.15 21.86
N SER A 136 -11.58 -15.69 20.64
CA SER A 136 -12.40 -14.50 20.35
C SER A 136 -13.45 -14.84 19.30
N ALA A 137 -14.67 -14.35 19.43
CA ALA A 137 -15.77 -14.61 18.49
C ALA A 137 -16.66 -13.39 18.28
N LEU A 138 -17.21 -13.26 17.08
CA LEU A 138 -18.14 -12.21 16.67
C LEU A 138 -19.14 -12.75 15.65
N ALA A 139 -20.44 -12.60 15.91
CA ALA A 139 -21.51 -12.77 14.92
C ALA A 139 -21.99 -11.39 14.49
N VAL A 140 -22.19 -11.18 13.18
CA VAL A 140 -22.67 -9.92 12.61
C VAL A 140 -23.77 -10.16 11.59
N SER A 141 -24.65 -9.18 11.47
CA SER A 141 -25.61 -9.05 10.37
C SER A 141 -25.80 -7.60 9.98
N GLU A 142 -25.68 -7.34 8.68
CA GLU A 142 -25.91 -6.04 8.05
C GLU A 142 -26.41 -6.23 6.61
N GLY A 143 -27.73 -6.16 6.40
CA GLY A 143 -28.33 -6.44 5.10
C GLY A 143 -28.10 -7.89 4.64
N GLU A 144 -27.42 -8.06 3.49
CA GLU A 144 -27.04 -9.39 2.97
C GLU A 144 -25.77 -9.93 3.64
N ASN A 145 -25.00 -9.08 4.33
CA ASN A 145 -23.74 -9.46 4.95
C ASN A 145 -23.97 -10.09 6.32
N LYS A 146 -23.85 -11.42 6.39
CA LYS A 146 -24.10 -12.20 7.61
C LYS A 146 -22.96 -13.16 7.86
N PHE A 147 -22.25 -12.99 8.98
CA PHE A 147 -21.04 -13.75 9.25
C PHE A 147 -20.92 -14.17 10.72
N LEU A 148 -20.24 -15.29 10.95
CA LEU A 148 -19.74 -15.71 12.26
C LEU A 148 -18.24 -15.98 12.17
N ILE A 149 -17.42 -15.15 12.82
CA ILE A 149 -15.96 -15.25 12.82
C ILE A 149 -15.41 -15.63 14.20
N HIS A 150 -14.32 -16.40 14.23
CA HIS A 150 -13.63 -16.71 15.48
C HIS A 150 -12.12 -16.99 15.32
N ASN A 151 -11.32 -16.45 16.25
CA ASN A 151 -9.90 -16.77 16.46
C ASN A 151 -9.75 -17.84 17.55
N THR A 152 -9.02 -18.92 17.23
CA THR A 152 -8.61 -19.95 18.17
C THR A 152 -7.18 -19.68 18.63
N ASP A 153 -7.01 -19.51 19.93
CA ASP A 153 -5.70 -19.28 20.53
C ASP A 153 -5.24 -20.51 21.34
N GLN A 154 -4.01 -20.96 21.13
CA GLN A 154 -3.44 -22.14 21.78
C GLN A 154 -2.01 -21.91 22.28
N GLN A 155 -1.54 -22.84 23.11
CA GLN A 155 -0.14 -22.83 23.57
C GLN A 155 0.83 -23.17 22.43
N TYR A 156 2.06 -22.64 22.50
CA TYR A 156 3.09 -22.93 21.51
C TYR A 156 3.35 -24.43 21.34
N GLY A 157 3.48 -24.87 20.09
CA GLY A 157 3.63 -26.29 19.75
C GLY A 157 2.31 -27.07 19.66
N GLY A 158 1.16 -26.41 19.88
CA GLY A 158 -0.17 -26.92 19.55
C GLY A 158 -0.63 -26.59 18.12
N GLU A 159 0.28 -26.14 17.25
CA GLU A 159 -0.02 -25.81 15.87
C GLU A 159 -0.23 -27.10 15.04
N GLY A 160 -1.32 -27.16 14.28
CA GLY A 160 -1.61 -28.27 13.36
C GLY A 160 -2.63 -29.27 13.89
N GLY A 161 -3.25 -30.00 12.95
CA GLY A 161 -4.20 -31.07 13.25
C GLY A 161 -5.68 -30.68 13.25
N ALA A 162 -6.04 -29.48 12.81
CA ALA A 162 -7.44 -29.15 12.52
C ALA A 162 -7.85 -29.70 11.14
N SER A 163 -9.12 -30.06 10.99
CA SER A 163 -9.69 -30.58 9.75
C SER A 163 -11.12 -30.10 9.59
N ILE A 164 -11.57 -30.00 8.34
CA ILE A 164 -12.96 -29.74 8.00
C ILE A 164 -13.63 -31.09 7.76
N ILE A 165 -14.44 -31.54 8.72
CA ILE A 165 -15.17 -32.81 8.60
C ILE A 165 -16.65 -32.49 8.45
N ILE A 166 -17.22 -32.93 7.33
CA ILE A 166 -18.64 -32.82 7.01
C ILE A 166 -19.30 -34.14 7.38
N TYR A 167 -20.12 -34.12 8.43
CA TYR A 167 -20.87 -35.26 8.91
C TYR A 167 -22.22 -35.34 8.21
N LYS A 168 -22.51 -36.50 7.63
CA LYS A 168 -23.78 -36.85 7.01
C LYS A 168 -24.38 -38.07 7.71
N PRO A 169 -25.03 -37.87 8.88
CA PRO A 169 -25.78 -38.93 9.53
C PRO A 169 -26.89 -39.46 8.62
N ASP A 170 -27.34 -40.70 8.84
CA ASP A 170 -28.52 -41.26 8.14
C ASP A 170 -29.72 -40.31 8.28
N GLU A 171 -30.58 -40.24 7.26
CA GLU A 171 -31.66 -39.23 7.17
C GLU A 171 -32.59 -39.16 8.40
N ASN A 172 -32.72 -40.26 9.15
CA ASN A 172 -33.54 -40.37 10.35
C ASN A 172 -32.77 -40.13 11.67
N SER A 173 -31.45 -39.95 11.62
CA SER A 173 -30.55 -39.89 12.78
C SER A 173 -30.09 -38.47 13.15
N GLY A 174 -30.23 -37.50 12.24
CA GLY A 174 -30.04 -36.09 12.53
C GLY A 174 -29.73 -35.22 11.33
N ASN A 175 -29.26 -34.00 11.60
CA ASN A 175 -28.89 -33.02 10.60
C ASN A 175 -27.48 -33.30 10.07
N ALA A 176 -27.25 -33.02 8.79
CA ALA A 176 -25.88 -32.91 8.29
C ALA A 176 -25.27 -31.62 8.83
N PHE A 177 -23.98 -31.67 9.18
CA PHE A 177 -23.25 -30.53 9.73
C PHE A 177 -21.77 -30.62 9.40
N VAL A 178 -21.09 -29.48 9.43
CA VAL A 178 -19.65 -29.38 9.29
C VAL A 178 -19.01 -29.00 10.61
N SER A 179 -17.86 -29.57 10.90
CA SER A 179 -16.99 -29.25 12.03
C SER A 179 -15.63 -28.84 11.50
N TYR A 180 -15.14 -27.68 11.94
CA TYR A 180 -13.76 -27.26 11.76
C TYR A 180 -13.03 -27.49 13.09
N PHE A 181 -12.49 -28.68 13.30
CA PHE A 181 -11.78 -29.00 14.54
C PHE A 181 -10.86 -30.21 14.38
N GLY A 182 -10.19 -30.63 15.44
CA GLY A 182 -9.34 -31.81 15.37
C GLY A 182 -10.14 -33.10 15.16
N PRO A 183 -9.69 -34.03 14.29
CA PRO A 183 -10.41 -35.29 13.98
C PRO A 183 -10.58 -36.22 15.20
N GLN A 184 -9.83 -35.99 16.27
CA GLN A 184 -9.93 -36.72 17.54
C GLN A 184 -11.13 -36.32 18.41
N PHE A 185 -11.76 -35.19 18.11
CA PHE A 185 -12.92 -34.70 18.84
C PHE A 185 -14.20 -35.14 18.16
N ILE A 186 -15.13 -35.68 18.96
CA ILE A 186 -16.49 -35.96 18.51
C ILE A 186 -17.44 -34.79 18.85
N GLY A 187 -17.03 -33.93 19.80
CA GLY A 187 -17.67 -32.64 20.06
C GLY A 187 -17.35 -31.60 18.98
N VAL A 188 -18.19 -30.57 18.84
CA VAL A 188 -18.06 -29.57 17.77
C VAL A 188 -17.70 -28.21 18.36
N ALA A 189 -16.45 -27.77 18.23
CA ALA A 189 -16.06 -26.45 18.73
C ALA A 189 -16.48 -25.33 17.78
N LEU A 190 -16.29 -25.56 16.47
CA LEU A 190 -16.54 -24.61 15.40
C LEU A 190 -17.38 -25.33 14.34
N GLY A 191 -18.65 -24.98 14.17
CA GLY A 191 -19.51 -25.75 13.27
C GLY A 191 -20.71 -25.01 12.73
N ALA A 192 -21.26 -25.57 11.65
CA ALA A 192 -22.49 -25.12 11.02
C ALA A 192 -23.32 -26.33 10.56
N ASN A 193 -24.64 -26.23 10.58
CA ASN A 193 -25.52 -27.30 10.12
C ASN A 193 -26.32 -26.94 8.87
N LYS A 194 -26.98 -27.95 8.27
CA LYS A 194 -27.73 -27.81 7.02
C LYS A 194 -28.91 -26.85 7.05
N HIS A 195 -29.30 -26.35 8.23
CA HIS A 195 -30.39 -25.37 8.39
C HIS A 195 -29.88 -23.94 8.51
N GLY A 196 -28.56 -23.71 8.36
CA GLY A 196 -27.97 -22.38 8.46
C GLY A 196 -27.73 -21.91 9.89
N LEU A 197 -27.69 -22.83 10.87
CA LEU A 197 -27.30 -22.54 12.24
C LEU A 197 -25.80 -22.81 12.43
N SER A 198 -25.06 -21.83 12.91
CA SER A 198 -23.63 -21.95 13.21
C SER A 198 -23.31 -21.58 14.66
N VAL A 199 -22.34 -22.29 15.24
CA VAL A 199 -21.92 -22.17 16.64
C VAL A 199 -20.40 -22.18 16.71
N VAL A 200 -19.84 -21.23 17.46
CA VAL A 200 -18.42 -21.23 17.86
C VAL A 200 -18.31 -21.21 19.38
N TYR A 201 -17.27 -21.91 19.88
CA TYR A 201 -17.09 -22.26 21.28
C TYR A 201 -15.89 -21.55 21.92
N ASN A 202 -16.14 -20.79 22.98
CA ASN A 202 -15.09 -20.22 23.83
C ASN A 202 -15.15 -20.83 25.24
N THR A 203 -14.05 -21.43 25.71
CA THR A 203 -13.93 -21.91 27.09
C THR A 203 -14.02 -20.76 28.10
N THR A 204 -14.68 -20.97 29.22
CA THR A 204 -14.76 -20.06 30.38
C THR A 204 -14.49 -20.83 31.69
N ARG A 205 -14.36 -20.13 32.82
CA ARG A 205 -14.24 -20.70 34.17
C ARG A 205 -15.42 -20.31 35.04
N GLN A 206 -15.75 -21.21 35.98
CA GLN A 206 -16.86 -21.05 36.90
C GLN A 206 -16.49 -21.43 38.34
N LYS A 207 -17.09 -20.75 39.32
CA LYS A 207 -17.09 -21.11 40.75
C LYS A 207 -18.18 -22.16 40.98
N GLY A 208 -17.89 -23.13 41.84
CA GLY A 208 -18.88 -24.15 42.22
C GLY A 208 -19.19 -25.17 41.10
N ALA A 209 -18.24 -25.39 40.19
CA ALA A 209 -18.34 -26.43 39.17
C ALA A 209 -18.71 -27.80 39.74
N THR A 210 -19.58 -28.54 39.04
CA THR A 210 -19.96 -29.91 39.39
C THR A 210 -19.33 -30.92 38.44
N PHE A 211 -19.39 -32.20 38.83
CA PHE A 211 -19.21 -33.30 37.86
C PHE A 211 -20.36 -33.28 36.85
N GLY A 212 -20.07 -33.53 35.58
CA GLY A 212 -21.09 -33.41 34.54
C GLY A 212 -20.57 -33.70 33.14
N MET A 213 -21.48 -33.60 32.16
CA MET A 213 -21.17 -33.74 30.75
C MET A 213 -20.27 -32.58 30.27
N PRO A 214 -19.14 -32.86 29.59
CA PRO A 214 -18.38 -31.83 28.90
C PRO A 214 -19.26 -30.98 27.98
N VAL A 215 -19.16 -29.67 28.07
CA VAL A 215 -20.04 -28.73 27.36
C VAL A 215 -19.94 -28.87 25.84
N LEU A 216 -18.78 -29.30 25.33
CA LEU A 216 -18.54 -29.55 23.91
C LEU A 216 -19.42 -30.66 23.31
N PHE A 217 -19.98 -31.57 24.12
CA PHE A 217 -20.96 -32.52 23.61
C PHE A 217 -22.31 -31.85 23.30
N MET A 218 -22.65 -30.77 24.00
CA MET A 218 -23.89 -30.04 23.73
C MET A 218 -23.88 -29.37 22.36
N THR A 219 -22.73 -28.84 21.92
CA THR A 219 -22.62 -28.26 20.58
C THR A 219 -22.79 -29.32 19.49
N GLN A 220 -22.31 -30.54 19.70
CA GLN A 220 -22.61 -31.68 18.81
C GLN A 220 -24.11 -31.96 18.74
N ILE A 221 -24.79 -32.00 19.89
CA ILE A 221 -26.24 -32.25 19.95
C ILE A 221 -26.98 -31.13 19.23
N ILE A 222 -26.56 -29.87 19.41
CA ILE A 222 -27.11 -28.71 18.72
C ILE A 222 -26.92 -28.85 17.20
N MET A 223 -25.71 -29.12 16.72
CA MET A 223 -25.45 -29.30 15.29
C MET A 223 -26.30 -30.42 14.70
N ASN A 224 -26.46 -31.53 15.42
CA ASN A 224 -27.18 -32.70 14.97
C ASN A 224 -28.71 -32.57 15.05
N LYS A 225 -29.26 -31.77 15.98
CA LYS A 225 -30.72 -31.73 16.25
C LYS A 225 -31.39 -30.37 16.07
N ALA A 226 -30.71 -29.27 16.35
CA ALA A 226 -31.31 -27.93 16.30
C ALA A 226 -31.50 -27.46 14.85
N ARG A 227 -32.60 -26.75 14.57
CA ARG A 227 -32.81 -26.09 13.28
C ARG A 227 -32.53 -24.60 13.32
N ASN A 228 -32.60 -24.00 14.50
CA ASN A 228 -32.44 -22.57 14.72
C ASN A 228 -31.92 -22.33 16.15
N ILE A 229 -31.72 -21.05 16.49
CA ILE A 229 -31.19 -20.65 17.80
C ILE A 229 -32.11 -21.01 18.97
N ASP A 230 -33.42 -20.99 18.77
CA ASP A 230 -34.42 -21.30 19.80
C ASP A 230 -34.36 -22.78 20.19
N ASP A 231 -34.20 -23.67 19.21
CA ASP A 231 -33.95 -25.11 19.43
C ASP A 231 -32.65 -25.34 20.21
N ALA A 232 -31.58 -24.60 19.86
CA ALA A 232 -30.29 -24.73 20.53
C ALA A 232 -30.39 -24.37 22.02
N VAL A 233 -31.04 -23.25 22.33
CA VAL A 233 -31.30 -22.82 23.72
C VAL A 233 -32.18 -23.85 24.44
N LYS A 234 -33.21 -24.37 23.77
CA LYS A 234 -34.11 -25.38 24.34
C LYS A 234 -33.36 -26.66 24.72
N LEU A 235 -32.48 -27.16 23.87
CA LEU A 235 -31.66 -28.35 24.13
C LEU A 235 -30.81 -28.17 25.40
N CYS A 236 -30.14 -27.03 25.55
CA CYS A 236 -29.37 -26.71 26.76
C CYS A 236 -30.25 -26.66 28.01
N ARG A 237 -31.43 -26.02 27.95
CA ARG A 237 -32.35 -25.91 29.09
C ARG A 237 -32.94 -27.26 29.48
N ASP A 238 -33.36 -28.05 28.52
CA ASP A 238 -33.98 -29.35 28.78
C ASP A 238 -32.98 -30.35 29.35
N PHE A 239 -31.71 -30.30 28.91
CA PHE A 239 -30.63 -31.07 29.53
C PHE A 239 -30.51 -30.77 31.02
N LEU A 240 -30.44 -29.49 31.42
CA LEU A 240 -30.37 -29.10 32.83
C LEU A 240 -31.66 -29.45 33.61
N ARG A 241 -32.83 -29.28 32.99
CA ARG A 241 -34.12 -29.63 33.61
C ARG A 241 -34.28 -31.12 33.88
N SER A 242 -33.57 -31.99 33.16
CA SER A 242 -33.55 -33.43 33.43
C SER A 242 -32.87 -33.80 34.75
N GLY A 243 -32.19 -32.83 35.39
CA GLY A 243 -31.36 -33.06 36.57
C GLY A 243 -29.90 -33.40 36.24
N ALA A 244 -29.56 -33.50 34.95
CA ALA A 244 -28.18 -33.61 34.49
C ALA A 244 -27.45 -32.26 34.64
N THR A 245 -26.12 -32.34 34.71
CA THR A 245 -25.23 -31.19 34.88
C THR A 245 -24.15 -31.17 33.81
N PHE A 246 -23.69 -29.97 33.46
CA PHE A 246 -22.45 -29.81 32.71
C PHE A 246 -21.24 -29.93 33.65
N GLY A 247 -20.12 -30.32 33.06
CA GLY A 247 -18.88 -30.55 33.78
C GLY A 247 -18.20 -29.26 34.27
N HIS A 248 -16.93 -29.40 34.63
CA HIS A 248 -16.11 -28.32 35.17
C HIS A 248 -15.86 -27.19 34.15
N SER A 249 -15.66 -27.55 32.88
CA SER A 249 -15.42 -26.57 31.82
C SER A 249 -16.70 -25.79 31.52
N ALA A 250 -16.68 -24.50 31.80
CA ALA A 250 -17.71 -23.56 31.41
C ALA A 250 -17.49 -23.09 29.96
N ALA A 251 -18.50 -22.49 29.33
CA ALA A 251 -18.36 -21.99 27.97
C ALA A 251 -19.24 -20.78 27.64
N ASN A 252 -18.83 -20.03 26.63
CA ASN A 252 -19.66 -19.12 25.87
C ASN A 252 -19.82 -19.69 24.46
N PHE A 253 -21.04 -19.89 24.01
CA PHE A 253 -21.34 -20.14 22.61
C PHE A 253 -21.70 -18.82 21.94
N THR A 254 -21.07 -18.51 20.81
CA THR A 254 -21.58 -17.46 19.92
C THR A 254 -22.28 -18.15 18.77
N VAL A 255 -23.56 -17.81 18.58
CA VAL A 255 -24.46 -18.53 17.68
C VAL A 255 -25.02 -17.56 16.66
N MET A 256 -25.03 -17.97 15.39
CA MET A 256 -25.65 -17.25 14.28
C MET A 256 -26.63 -18.17 13.56
N ASP A 257 -27.86 -17.72 13.40
CA ASP A 257 -28.87 -18.32 12.53
C ASP A 257 -28.98 -17.46 11.27
N PHE A 258 -28.30 -17.89 10.22
CA PHE A 258 -28.20 -17.16 8.95
C PHE A 258 -29.54 -17.01 8.23
N VAL A 259 -30.50 -17.91 8.51
CA VAL A 259 -31.82 -17.92 7.89
C VAL A 259 -32.73 -16.89 8.56
N SER A 260 -32.79 -16.90 9.90
CA SER A 260 -33.68 -16.00 10.65
C SER A 260 -33.06 -14.65 11.00
N ASP A 261 -31.77 -14.48 10.71
CA ASP A 261 -31.00 -13.28 11.06
C ASP A 261 -30.86 -13.05 12.58
N LYS A 262 -31.07 -14.11 13.37
CA LYS A 262 -30.90 -14.10 14.81
C LYS A 262 -29.50 -14.51 15.19
N MET A 263 -28.96 -13.88 16.23
CA MET A 263 -27.69 -14.25 16.83
C MET A 263 -27.76 -14.14 18.35
N ALA A 264 -26.97 -14.93 19.07
CA ALA A 264 -26.90 -14.84 20.53
C ALA A 264 -25.56 -15.32 21.09
N ARG A 265 -25.21 -14.78 22.26
CA ARG A 265 -24.25 -15.38 23.18
C ARG A 265 -25.01 -16.25 24.18
N ILE A 266 -24.71 -17.55 24.20
CA ILE A 266 -25.25 -18.50 25.18
C ILE A 266 -24.13 -18.84 26.17
N GLU A 267 -24.26 -18.36 27.40
CA GLU A 267 -23.33 -18.64 28.48
C GLU A 267 -23.76 -19.92 29.20
N VAL A 268 -22.87 -20.89 29.33
CA VAL A 268 -23.16 -22.21 29.90
C VAL A 268 -22.24 -22.49 31.08
N SER A 269 -22.85 -22.75 32.24
CA SER A 269 -22.22 -23.22 33.47
C SER A 269 -22.70 -24.63 33.81
N SER A 270 -22.19 -25.24 34.88
CA SER A 270 -22.54 -26.59 35.32
C SER A 270 -24.04 -26.83 35.49
N ASN A 271 -24.80 -25.82 35.94
CA ASN A 271 -26.21 -25.96 36.30
C ASN A 271 -27.11 -24.79 35.84
N ARG A 272 -26.55 -23.84 35.08
CA ARG A 272 -27.27 -22.65 34.61
C ARG A 272 -26.81 -22.27 33.22
N ILE A 273 -27.76 -21.79 32.41
CA ILE A 273 -27.45 -21.09 31.17
C ILE A 273 -28.07 -19.70 31.17
N GLU A 274 -27.40 -18.75 30.52
CA GLU A 274 -27.91 -17.41 30.22
C GLU A 274 -27.80 -17.14 28.73
N VAL A 275 -28.70 -16.32 28.20
CA VAL A 275 -28.75 -15.99 26.76
C VAL A 275 -28.82 -14.48 26.60
N GLU A 276 -27.97 -13.95 25.73
CA GLU A 276 -28.01 -12.56 25.28
C GLU A 276 -28.12 -12.54 23.77
N GLU A 277 -29.24 -12.02 23.25
CA GLU A 277 -29.44 -11.82 21.82
C GLU A 277 -28.57 -10.67 21.30
N GLY A 278 -28.17 -10.75 20.04
CA GLY A 278 -27.50 -9.66 19.35
C GLY A 278 -28.39 -8.44 19.25
N ILE A 279 -27.80 -7.29 19.54
CA ILE A 279 -28.52 -6.01 19.52
C ILE A 279 -28.07 -5.19 18.31
N GLU A 280 -28.94 -4.29 17.88
CA GLU A 280 -28.60 -3.31 16.86
C GLU A 280 -27.73 -2.22 17.50
N HIS A 281 -26.54 -2.07 16.95
CA HIS A 281 -25.53 -1.14 17.48
C HIS A 281 -25.33 0.07 16.53
N LYS A 282 -25.62 -0.09 15.23
CA LYS A 282 -25.72 0.98 14.23
C LYS A 282 -26.92 0.70 13.30
N PRO A 283 -27.46 1.70 12.57
CA PRO A 283 -28.63 1.50 11.72
C PRO A 283 -28.44 0.34 10.73
N GLY A 284 -29.24 -0.72 10.87
CA GLY A 284 -29.16 -1.91 10.03
C GLY A 284 -28.05 -2.91 10.37
N GLY A 285 -27.19 -2.60 11.35
CA GLY A 285 -26.07 -3.46 11.79
C GLY A 285 -26.28 -4.02 13.19
N LYS A 286 -26.38 -5.35 13.29
CA LYS A 286 -26.50 -6.11 14.55
C LYS A 286 -25.28 -6.98 14.76
N TRP A 287 -24.82 -7.06 16.01
CA TRP A 287 -23.77 -8.02 16.34
C TRP A 287 -23.83 -8.50 17.79
N VAL A 288 -23.15 -9.62 18.04
CA VAL A 288 -22.85 -10.11 19.39
C VAL A 288 -21.47 -10.74 19.40
N ALA A 289 -20.69 -10.44 20.44
CA ALA A 289 -19.34 -10.95 20.60
C ALA A 289 -19.22 -11.85 21.84
N SER A 290 -18.20 -12.69 21.87
CA SER A 290 -17.77 -13.34 23.10
C SER A 290 -16.26 -13.59 23.13
N THR A 291 -15.73 -13.67 24.34
CA THR A 291 -14.37 -14.15 24.63
C THR A 291 -14.47 -15.23 25.72
N ASN A 292 -13.57 -15.28 26.69
CA ASN A 292 -13.41 -16.37 27.66
C ASN A 292 -13.84 -16.02 29.09
N HIS A 293 -14.78 -15.09 29.24
CA HIS A 293 -15.44 -14.77 30.51
C HIS A 293 -16.94 -14.61 30.31
N TYR A 294 -17.69 -14.83 31.37
CA TYR A 294 -19.12 -14.55 31.38
C TYR A 294 -19.37 -13.05 31.45
N ILE A 295 -20.39 -12.60 30.73
CA ILE A 295 -20.94 -11.24 30.82
C ILE A 295 -22.19 -11.28 31.71
N LYS A 296 -23.15 -12.16 31.41
CA LYS A 296 -24.41 -12.30 32.17
C LYS A 296 -24.24 -13.05 33.48
N MET A 297 -23.34 -14.03 33.53
CA MET A 297 -23.01 -14.81 34.73
C MET A 297 -21.65 -14.44 35.33
N SER A 298 -21.24 -13.17 35.24
CA SER A 298 -19.92 -12.70 35.70
C SER A 298 -19.62 -13.01 37.17
N GLU A 299 -20.64 -13.14 38.03
CA GLU A 299 -20.51 -13.54 39.43
C GLU A 299 -19.96 -14.95 39.62
N LEU A 300 -20.17 -15.82 38.63
CA LEU A 300 -19.65 -17.18 38.63
C LEU A 300 -18.18 -17.23 38.19
N CYS A 301 -17.59 -16.18 37.61
CA CYS A 301 -16.19 -16.21 37.25
C CYS A 301 -15.28 -16.28 38.50
N PRO A 302 -14.38 -17.28 38.62
CA PRO A 302 -13.39 -17.34 39.70
C PRO A 302 -12.52 -16.09 39.77
N GLU A 303 -12.09 -15.63 38.60
CA GLU A 303 -11.31 -14.43 38.33
C GLU A 303 -11.67 -13.95 36.92
N LEU A 304 -11.78 -12.63 36.71
CA LEU A 304 -12.01 -12.05 35.38
C LEU A 304 -10.67 -11.92 34.64
N PRO A 305 -10.43 -12.67 33.55
CA PRO A 305 -9.16 -12.61 32.86
C PRO A 305 -8.99 -11.27 32.14
N ALA A 306 -7.96 -10.50 32.52
CA ALA A 306 -7.71 -9.17 31.97
C ALA A 306 -7.63 -9.16 30.43
N SER A 307 -6.93 -10.14 29.83
CA SER A 307 -6.86 -10.33 28.38
C SER A 307 -8.24 -10.56 27.75
N SER A 308 -9.08 -11.39 28.37
CA SER A 308 -10.42 -11.66 27.85
C SER A 308 -11.31 -10.43 27.83
N VAL A 309 -11.22 -9.60 28.88
CA VAL A 309 -11.96 -8.33 28.96
C VAL A 309 -11.41 -7.32 27.94
N ALA A 310 -10.09 -7.24 27.78
CA ALA A 310 -9.46 -6.34 26.81
C ALA A 310 -9.87 -6.67 25.37
N ARG A 311 -9.75 -7.94 24.96
CA ARG A 311 -10.17 -8.41 23.63
C ARG A 311 -11.65 -8.17 23.37
N PHE A 312 -12.51 -8.44 24.36
CA PHE A 312 -13.94 -8.17 24.22
C PHE A 312 -14.20 -6.68 23.95
N LYS A 313 -13.55 -5.78 24.70
CA LYS A 313 -13.66 -4.33 24.47
C LYS A 313 -13.14 -3.92 23.08
N SER A 314 -12.02 -4.48 22.62
CA SER A 314 -11.49 -4.23 21.27
C SER A 314 -12.49 -4.66 20.20
N ILE A 315 -13.07 -5.86 20.32
CA ILE A 315 -14.06 -6.35 19.34
C ILE A 315 -15.25 -5.41 19.28
N MET A 316 -15.80 -5.00 20.44
CA MET A 316 -16.94 -4.09 20.48
C MET A 316 -16.60 -2.76 19.81
N ARG A 317 -15.49 -2.12 20.19
CA ARG A 317 -15.04 -0.84 19.63
C ARG A 317 -14.82 -0.91 18.11
N LEU A 318 -14.07 -1.91 17.64
CA LEU A 318 -13.76 -2.07 16.21
C LEU A 318 -14.99 -2.40 15.39
N SER A 319 -15.97 -3.10 15.97
CA SER A 319 -17.25 -3.37 15.29
C SER A 319 -18.11 -2.10 15.18
N GLU A 320 -18.06 -1.21 16.17
CA GLU A 320 -18.73 0.10 16.13
C GLU A 320 -18.08 1.04 15.10
N GLU A 321 -16.75 1.01 14.96
CA GLU A 321 -15.97 1.81 14.01
C GLU A 321 -16.06 1.27 12.56
N CYS A 322 -16.51 0.03 12.37
CA CYS A 322 -16.58 -0.62 11.07
C CYS A 322 -17.70 -0.02 10.19
N GLU A 323 -17.35 0.52 9.02
CA GLU A 323 -18.33 1.09 8.09
C GLU A 323 -19.32 0.05 7.56
N SER A 324 -18.81 -1.10 7.10
CA SER A 324 -19.61 -2.23 6.62
C SER A 324 -18.96 -3.57 6.93
N PHE A 325 -19.74 -4.57 7.29
CA PHE A 325 -19.21 -5.91 7.51
C PHE A 325 -19.02 -6.67 6.19
N ASP A 326 -17.77 -6.98 5.84
CA ASP A 326 -17.39 -7.93 4.80
C ASP A 326 -16.21 -8.81 5.27
N ILE A 327 -15.77 -9.77 4.45
CA ILE A 327 -14.68 -10.69 4.82
C ILE A 327 -13.37 -9.94 5.11
N PRO A 328 -12.92 -8.96 4.29
CA PRO A 328 -11.76 -8.13 4.62
C PRO A 328 -11.88 -7.36 5.94
N ALA A 329 -13.02 -6.72 6.19
CA ALA A 329 -13.26 -5.97 7.42
C ALA A 329 -13.18 -6.89 8.64
N LEU A 330 -13.80 -8.08 8.58
CA LEU A 330 -13.75 -9.07 9.65
C LEU A 330 -12.34 -9.61 9.87
N ALA A 331 -11.60 -9.90 8.79
CA ALA A 331 -10.20 -10.31 8.88
C ALA A 331 -9.33 -9.19 9.48
N GLY A 332 -9.62 -7.93 9.19
CA GLY A 332 -8.97 -6.76 9.78
C GLY A 332 -9.24 -6.62 11.28
N ILE A 333 -10.51 -6.71 11.70
CA ILE A 333 -10.90 -6.70 13.12
C ILE A 333 -10.19 -7.82 13.89
N PHE A 334 -10.17 -9.03 13.32
CA PHE A 334 -9.55 -10.20 13.95
C PHE A 334 -8.02 -10.26 13.80
N SER A 335 -7.44 -9.30 13.08
CA SER A 335 -6.00 -9.04 13.00
C SER A 335 -5.51 -7.99 14.00
N ASP A 336 -6.40 -7.41 14.82
CA ASP A 336 -6.06 -6.36 15.79
C ASP A 336 -4.99 -6.81 16.80
N HIS A 337 -3.99 -5.95 16.98
CA HIS A 337 -2.88 -6.13 17.91
C HIS A 337 -3.03 -5.34 19.20
N GLY A 338 -4.15 -4.63 19.39
CA GLY A 338 -4.41 -3.78 20.55
C GLY A 338 -3.44 -2.60 20.68
N ILE A 339 -3.53 -1.88 21.79
CA ILE A 339 -2.74 -0.65 22.05
C ILE A 339 -1.23 -0.94 22.22
N ASP A 340 -0.88 -2.11 22.75
CA ASP A 340 0.52 -2.49 23.04
C ASP A 340 1.14 -3.39 21.95
N HIS A 341 0.57 -3.43 20.73
CA HIS A 341 1.07 -4.22 19.59
C HIS A 341 1.46 -5.67 19.94
N CYS A 342 0.55 -6.43 20.54
CA CYS A 342 0.74 -7.82 21.00
C CYS A 342 1.68 -8.07 22.18
N ALA A 343 2.38 -7.08 22.73
CA ALA A 343 3.36 -7.30 23.79
C ALA A 343 2.75 -7.99 25.04
N SER A 344 1.52 -7.64 25.40
CA SER A 344 0.85 -8.10 26.62
C SER A 344 -0.02 -9.36 26.46
N GLY A 345 -0.19 -9.90 25.25
CA GLY A 345 -1.12 -11.02 24.99
C GLY A 345 -2.61 -10.65 25.16
N ASN A 346 -2.92 -9.36 25.15
CA ASN A 346 -4.28 -8.81 25.32
C ASN A 346 -4.97 -8.45 23.99
N SER A 347 -4.34 -8.75 22.86
CA SER A 347 -4.82 -8.45 21.50
C SER A 347 -5.76 -9.53 20.96
N ILE A 348 -6.60 -9.20 19.97
CA ILE A 348 -7.49 -10.19 19.33
C ILE A 348 -6.68 -11.19 18.51
N CYS A 349 -5.66 -10.70 17.79
CA CYS A 349 -4.66 -11.51 17.11
C CYS A 349 -3.43 -11.63 18.02
N VAL A 350 -3.19 -12.82 18.57
CA VAL A 350 -2.14 -13.05 19.56
C VAL A 350 -0.87 -13.61 18.91
N HIS A 351 0.26 -12.95 19.14
CA HIS A 351 1.56 -13.34 18.61
C HIS A 351 2.53 -13.78 19.71
N LYS A 352 3.54 -14.56 19.27
CA LYS A 352 4.73 -14.84 20.07
C LYS A 352 5.63 -13.63 20.17
N THR A 353 5.80 -13.15 21.39
CA THR A 353 6.72 -12.06 21.71
C THR A 353 7.69 -12.50 22.80
N LYS A 354 8.65 -11.65 23.16
CA LYS A 354 9.57 -11.92 24.28
C LYS A 354 8.80 -11.94 25.61
N GLU A 355 7.74 -11.15 25.68
CA GLU A 355 6.87 -10.94 26.83
C GLU A 355 5.74 -11.99 26.89
N ASN A 356 5.20 -12.39 25.73
CA ASN A 356 4.21 -13.46 25.58
C ASN A 356 4.83 -14.74 25.00
N THR A 357 5.32 -15.59 25.90
CA THR A 357 5.97 -16.87 25.56
C THR A 357 5.08 -18.09 25.73
N LYS A 358 3.76 -17.90 25.97
CA LYS A 358 2.84 -19.02 26.23
C LYS A 358 1.77 -19.29 25.18
N VAL A 359 1.14 -18.28 24.57
CA VAL A 359 -0.07 -18.45 23.74
C VAL A 359 0.01 -17.65 22.44
N GLN A 360 -0.58 -18.16 21.36
CA GLN A 360 -0.75 -17.46 20.07
C GLN A 360 -2.06 -17.85 19.38
N THR A 361 -2.51 -17.03 18.43
CA THR A 361 -3.57 -17.40 17.49
C THR A 361 -3.05 -18.43 16.50
N VAL A 362 -3.69 -19.60 16.47
CA VAL A 362 -3.31 -20.74 15.62
C VAL A 362 -4.27 -20.96 14.46
N LEU A 363 -5.46 -20.36 14.53
CA LEU A 363 -6.50 -20.54 13.52
C LEU A 363 -7.50 -19.38 13.57
N THR A 364 -7.88 -18.87 12.40
CA THR A 364 -9.05 -18.00 12.21
C THR A 364 -10.01 -18.67 11.24
N HIS A 365 -11.31 -18.56 11.50
CA HIS A 365 -12.33 -19.06 10.58
C HIS A 365 -13.57 -18.17 10.56
N ILE A 366 -14.31 -18.23 9.44
CA ILE A 366 -15.56 -17.49 9.22
C ILE A 366 -16.60 -18.43 8.58
N PHE A 367 -17.85 -18.38 9.06
CA PHE A 367 -19.02 -18.96 8.40
C PHE A 367 -19.91 -17.84 7.82
N ASP A 368 -20.57 -18.10 6.70
CA ASP A 368 -21.54 -17.17 6.10
C ASP A 368 -22.90 -17.82 5.79
N ALA A 369 -23.85 -17.00 5.32
CA ALA A 369 -25.19 -17.43 4.97
C ALA A 369 -25.27 -18.36 3.74
N ASP A 370 -24.23 -18.39 2.91
CA ASP A 370 -24.16 -19.19 1.70
C ASP A 370 -23.48 -20.55 1.93
N TYR A 371 -23.28 -20.96 3.19
CA TYR A 371 -22.61 -22.20 3.57
C TYR A 371 -21.13 -22.25 3.19
N ASN A 372 -20.47 -21.10 3.09
CA ASN A 372 -19.03 -21.04 2.93
C ASN A 372 -18.33 -21.09 4.29
N ILE A 373 -17.14 -21.67 4.28
CA ILE A 373 -16.17 -21.63 5.37
C ILE A 373 -14.93 -20.93 4.84
N TYR A 374 -14.49 -19.89 5.54
CA TYR A 374 -13.23 -19.21 5.30
C TYR A 374 -12.25 -19.55 6.40
N TRP A 375 -10.95 -19.73 6.12
CA TRP A 375 -9.97 -19.99 7.18
C TRP A 375 -8.55 -19.53 6.86
N SER A 376 -7.76 -19.40 7.92
CA SER A 376 -6.30 -19.27 7.84
C SER A 376 -5.63 -20.10 8.94
N SER A 377 -4.62 -20.88 8.56
CA SER A 377 -3.72 -21.55 9.51
C SER A 377 -2.70 -20.54 10.06
N GLY A 378 -2.67 -20.37 11.38
CA GLY A 378 -1.85 -19.38 12.09
C GLY A 378 -2.57 -18.04 12.31
N GLN A 379 -1.80 -17.00 12.58
CA GLN A 379 -2.33 -15.65 12.83
C GLN A 379 -2.98 -15.07 11.57
N PRO A 380 -4.18 -14.49 11.66
CA PRO A 380 -4.86 -13.91 10.51
C PRO A 380 -4.01 -12.82 9.86
N CYS A 381 -3.43 -11.87 10.60
CA CYS A 381 -2.64 -10.79 10.00
C CYS A 381 -1.46 -11.30 9.15
N SER A 382 -0.80 -12.39 9.59
CA SER A 382 0.31 -12.99 8.86
C SER A 382 -0.17 -13.86 7.70
N ALA A 383 -1.33 -14.53 7.83
CA ALA A 383 -1.92 -15.25 6.71
C ALA A 383 -2.41 -14.30 5.62
N VAL A 384 -2.99 -13.18 6.02
CA VAL A 384 -3.37 -12.03 5.20
C VAL A 384 -2.16 -11.50 4.43
N GLU A 385 -1.03 -11.29 5.11
CA GLU A 385 0.22 -10.82 4.48
C GLU A 385 0.90 -11.87 3.58
N ARG A 386 0.95 -13.14 4.03
CA ARG A 386 1.68 -14.25 3.40
C ARG A 386 0.93 -14.85 2.21
N LEU A 387 -0.34 -15.19 2.41
CA LEU A 387 -1.21 -15.81 1.40
C LEU A 387 -1.94 -14.77 0.58
N GLY A 388 -1.93 -13.51 1.02
CA GLY A 388 -2.66 -12.46 0.38
C GLY A 388 -4.16 -12.64 0.55
N GLY A 389 -4.67 -13.37 1.57
CA GLY A 389 -6.11 -13.63 1.88
C GLY A 389 -6.40 -14.83 2.82
N MET A 390 -7.67 -15.31 2.84
CA MET A 390 -8.15 -16.50 3.56
C MET A 390 -8.60 -17.63 2.61
N ARG A 391 -8.34 -18.90 2.91
CA ARG A 391 -8.90 -20.02 2.13
C ARG A 391 -10.43 -20.03 2.23
N ARG A 392 -11.14 -20.51 1.19
CA ARG A 392 -12.61 -20.65 1.17
C ARG A 392 -13.02 -21.99 0.58
N VAL A 393 -14.08 -22.56 1.15
CA VAL A 393 -14.80 -23.70 0.56
C VAL A 393 -16.29 -23.62 0.86
N ASN A 394 -17.13 -24.07 -0.07
CA ASN A 394 -18.56 -24.28 0.19
C ASN A 394 -18.80 -25.72 0.64
N TRP A 395 -19.13 -25.91 1.92
CA TRP A 395 -19.22 -27.26 2.48
C TRP A 395 -20.50 -27.98 2.07
N MET A 396 -21.57 -27.24 1.76
CA MET A 396 -22.84 -27.81 1.32
C MET A 396 -22.74 -28.33 -0.12
N ASP A 397 -22.01 -27.63 -0.99
CA ASP A 397 -21.73 -28.11 -2.35
C ASP A 397 -20.92 -29.42 -2.33
N ILE A 398 -19.91 -29.53 -1.44
CA ILE A 398 -19.18 -30.78 -1.22
C ILE A 398 -20.12 -31.89 -0.76
N LEU A 399 -20.98 -31.61 0.24
CA LEU A 399 -21.96 -32.57 0.74
C LEU A 399 -22.91 -33.09 -0.35
N MET A 400 -23.26 -32.21 -1.30
CA MET A 400 -24.14 -32.51 -2.43
C MET A 400 -23.41 -33.17 -3.62
N GLY A 401 -22.11 -33.45 -3.49
CA GLY A 401 -21.30 -34.12 -4.52
C GLY A 401 -21.00 -33.24 -5.73
N LYS A 402 -21.07 -31.91 -5.60
CA LYS A 402 -20.59 -30.98 -6.63
C LYS A 402 -19.05 -30.86 -6.52
N ASN A 403 -18.38 -30.59 -7.64
CA ASN A 403 -16.97 -30.20 -7.62
C ASN A 403 -16.83 -28.84 -6.94
N ALA A 404 -16.43 -28.85 -5.67
CA ALA A 404 -16.15 -27.66 -4.88
C ALA A 404 -14.75 -27.82 -4.27
N GLU A 405 -13.72 -27.48 -5.06
CA GLU A 405 -12.34 -27.49 -4.59
C GLU A 405 -12.09 -26.31 -3.62
N PRO A 406 -11.26 -26.47 -2.58
CA PRO A 406 -10.83 -25.35 -1.75
C PRO A 406 -10.17 -24.29 -2.63
N GLY A 407 -10.73 -23.10 -2.62
CA GLY A 407 -10.12 -21.92 -3.21
C GLY A 407 -9.24 -21.22 -2.19
N LEU A 408 -8.21 -20.53 -2.67
CA LEU A 408 -7.73 -19.35 -1.94
C LEU A 408 -8.73 -18.25 -2.26
N ILE A 409 -9.46 -17.74 -1.27
CA ILE A 409 -9.74 -16.31 -1.34
C ILE A 409 -8.42 -15.69 -0.96
N GLU A 410 -7.58 -15.42 -1.96
CA GLU A 410 -6.69 -14.29 -1.75
C GLU A 410 -7.70 -13.14 -1.39
N PHE A 411 -7.34 -12.13 -0.62
CA PHE A 411 -7.78 -10.77 -0.95
C PHE A 411 -7.68 -10.47 -2.46
N SER A 412 -7.13 -11.35 -3.29
CA SER A 412 -7.80 -11.99 -4.43
C SER A 412 -6.90 -11.94 -5.63
N THR A 413 -5.90 -11.04 -5.67
CA THR A 413 -5.44 -10.59 -6.98
C THR A 413 -4.01 -10.04 -7.05
N LEU A 414 -3.00 -10.54 -6.32
CA LEU A 414 -1.62 -10.03 -6.57
C LEU A 414 -0.75 -10.97 -7.38
N LYS A 415 -0.45 -12.19 -6.96
CA LYS A 415 0.52 -13.02 -7.70
C LYS A 415 0.02 -13.52 -9.07
N GLN A 416 -1.28 -13.60 -9.27
CA GLN A 416 -1.89 -13.88 -10.57
C GLN A 416 -1.92 -12.66 -11.49
N PHE A 417 -1.87 -11.45 -10.91
CA PHE A 417 -2.15 -10.20 -11.60
C PHE A 417 -0.97 -9.21 -11.58
N VAL A 418 0.10 -9.53 -10.87
CA VAL A 418 1.28 -8.69 -10.69
C VAL A 418 2.51 -9.51 -11.05
N PRO A 419 3.33 -9.03 -12.00
CA PRO A 419 4.54 -9.73 -12.40
C PRO A 419 5.49 -9.92 -11.21
N GLU A 420 6.18 -11.06 -11.15
CA GLU A 420 6.99 -11.49 -9.99
C GLU A 420 7.94 -10.41 -9.45
N GLY A 421 8.57 -9.64 -10.34
CA GLY A 421 9.48 -8.55 -9.98
C GLY A 421 8.85 -7.34 -9.29
N TYR A 422 7.51 -7.23 -9.29
CA TYR A 422 6.76 -6.10 -8.72
C TYR A 422 6.00 -6.48 -7.44
N VAL A 423 5.85 -7.77 -7.14
CA VAL A 423 4.95 -8.27 -6.08
C VAL A 423 5.27 -7.65 -4.71
N THR A 424 6.55 -7.55 -4.35
CA THR A 424 6.95 -7.00 -3.05
C THR A 424 6.64 -5.50 -2.95
N GLN A 425 7.06 -4.71 -3.94
CA GLN A 425 6.83 -3.26 -3.93
C GLN A 425 5.34 -2.91 -3.98
N ILE A 426 4.56 -3.63 -4.80
CA ILE A 426 3.11 -3.42 -4.88
C ILE A 426 2.44 -3.78 -3.55
N ARG A 427 2.87 -4.85 -2.86
CA ARG A 427 2.37 -5.16 -1.52
C ARG A 427 2.62 -4.00 -0.55
N ASP A 428 3.84 -3.47 -0.52
CA ASP A 428 4.21 -2.37 0.38
C ASP A 428 3.42 -1.08 0.08
N ILE A 429 3.15 -0.81 -1.19
CA ILE A 429 2.36 0.35 -1.62
C ILE A 429 0.89 0.19 -1.26
N LEU A 430 0.34 -1.03 -1.37
CA LEU A 430 -1.03 -1.30 -0.95
C LEU A 430 -1.21 -1.07 0.55
N VAL A 431 -0.21 -1.43 1.37
CA VAL A 431 -0.20 -1.07 2.79
C VAL A 431 -0.19 0.44 2.99
N GLN A 432 0.63 1.17 2.23
CA GLN A 432 0.69 2.65 2.29
C GLN A 432 -0.60 3.34 1.83
N SER A 433 -1.34 2.74 0.90
CA SER A 433 -2.57 3.31 0.34
C SER A 433 -3.75 3.33 1.30
N GLY A 434 -3.69 2.58 2.41
CA GLY A 434 -4.76 2.50 3.40
C GLY A 434 -6.12 2.21 2.75
N ASN A 435 -7.07 3.13 2.92
CA ASN A 435 -8.43 3.01 2.37
C ASN A 435 -8.50 3.04 0.83
N ASN A 436 -7.44 3.48 0.14
CA ASN A 436 -7.39 3.54 -1.33
C ASN A 436 -6.90 2.23 -1.98
N ALA A 437 -6.46 1.24 -1.20
CA ALA A 437 -6.01 -0.05 -1.72
C ALA A 437 -7.00 -0.73 -2.70
N PRO A 438 -8.34 -0.67 -2.51
CA PRO A 438 -9.30 -1.25 -3.45
C PRO A 438 -9.29 -0.61 -4.85
N GLU A 439 -8.99 0.69 -4.99
CA GLU A 439 -8.82 1.33 -6.30
C GLU A 439 -7.60 0.77 -7.04
N LEU A 440 -6.47 0.63 -6.35
CA LEU A 440 -5.25 0.09 -6.93
C LEU A 440 -5.41 -1.38 -7.36
N LEU A 441 -6.06 -2.19 -6.52
CA LEU A 441 -6.36 -3.59 -6.83
C LEU A 441 -7.29 -3.74 -8.04
N ARG A 442 -8.33 -2.89 -8.17
CA ARG A 442 -9.21 -2.91 -9.35
C ARG A 442 -8.47 -2.59 -10.66
N ALA A 443 -7.53 -1.66 -10.64
CA ALA A 443 -6.72 -1.36 -11.82
C ALA A 443 -5.81 -2.53 -12.21
N ILE A 444 -5.20 -3.20 -11.22
CA ILE A 444 -4.38 -4.40 -11.41
C ILE A 444 -5.22 -5.53 -12.01
N ASP A 445 -6.40 -5.78 -11.43
CA ASP A 445 -7.34 -6.82 -11.89
C ASP A 445 -7.79 -6.58 -13.34
N TYR A 446 -8.10 -5.34 -13.69
CA TYR A 446 -8.54 -5.01 -15.05
C TYR A 446 -7.55 -5.45 -16.15
N PHE A 447 -6.24 -5.38 -15.90
CA PHE A 447 -5.20 -5.72 -16.89
C PHE A 447 -4.67 -7.15 -16.78
N HIS A 448 -5.32 -8.03 -16.02
CA HIS A 448 -4.82 -9.36 -15.69
C HIS A 448 -4.48 -10.24 -16.89
N SER A 449 -5.23 -10.09 -17.98
CA SER A 449 -5.07 -10.90 -19.20
C SER A 449 -4.01 -10.38 -20.17
N ASP A 450 -3.45 -9.19 -19.95
CA ASP A 450 -2.45 -8.56 -20.82
C ASP A 450 -1.15 -8.32 -20.06
N SER A 451 -0.17 -9.20 -20.26
CA SER A 451 1.12 -9.15 -19.56
C SER A 451 1.90 -7.83 -19.71
N VAL A 452 1.69 -7.07 -20.78
CA VAL A 452 2.40 -5.81 -21.00
C VAL A 452 1.66 -4.68 -20.28
N LYS A 453 0.33 -4.61 -20.39
CA LYS A 453 -0.48 -3.63 -19.65
C LYS A 453 -0.46 -3.90 -18.15
N GLN A 454 -0.34 -5.16 -17.74
CA GLN A 454 -0.15 -5.56 -16.35
C GLN A 454 1.17 -5.00 -15.77
N LYS A 455 2.27 -5.07 -16.53
CA LYS A 455 3.52 -4.39 -16.16
C LYS A 455 3.34 -2.87 -16.10
N ALA A 456 2.60 -2.30 -17.05
CA ALA A 456 2.34 -0.87 -17.10
C ALA A 456 1.58 -0.37 -15.86
N VAL A 457 0.51 -1.06 -15.43
CA VAL A 457 -0.25 -0.66 -14.24
C VAL A 457 0.59 -0.78 -12.97
N CYS A 458 1.37 -1.85 -12.83
CA CYS A 458 2.31 -1.99 -11.70
C CYS A 458 3.35 -0.85 -11.71
N TYR A 459 3.87 -0.50 -12.89
CA TYR A 459 4.81 0.60 -13.05
C TYR A 459 4.23 1.95 -12.63
N LEU A 460 2.97 2.25 -12.98
CA LEU A 460 2.30 3.49 -12.55
C LEU A 460 2.01 3.50 -11.05
N ILE A 461 1.58 2.37 -10.47
CA ILE A 461 1.31 2.24 -9.03
C ILE A 461 2.58 2.50 -8.21
N MET A 462 3.74 2.02 -8.67
CA MET A 462 5.03 2.28 -8.01
C MET A 462 5.38 3.76 -7.87
N GLN A 463 4.79 4.64 -8.68
CA GLN A 463 5.05 6.07 -8.61
C GLN A 463 4.15 6.81 -7.63
N THR A 464 2.99 6.23 -7.26
CA THR A 464 1.95 6.89 -6.47
C THR A 464 2.40 7.39 -5.09
N PRO A 465 3.35 6.75 -4.36
CA PRO A 465 3.80 7.27 -3.06
C PRO A 465 4.60 8.57 -3.15
N TYR A 466 5.18 8.87 -4.32
CA TYR A 466 6.09 9.99 -4.52
C TYR A 466 5.42 11.18 -5.21
N ARG A 467 4.10 11.14 -5.37
CA ARG A 467 3.32 12.15 -6.09
C ARG A 467 2.22 12.70 -5.18
N CYS A 468 2.04 14.00 -5.18
CA CYS A 468 0.96 14.66 -4.45
C CYS A 468 0.55 15.97 -5.12
N PHE A 469 -0.66 16.44 -4.81
CA PHE A 469 -1.11 17.82 -5.04
C PHE A 469 -1.31 18.50 -3.70
N ARG A 470 -1.04 19.81 -3.62
CA ARG A 470 -1.22 20.59 -2.39
C ARG A 470 -2.55 21.34 -2.42
N ALA A 471 -3.52 20.82 -1.69
CA ALA A 471 -4.85 21.42 -1.57
C ALA A 471 -4.85 22.52 -0.50
N ILE A 472 -5.58 23.61 -0.76
CA ILE A 472 -5.84 24.63 0.25
C ILE A 472 -7.08 24.21 1.04
N ASP A 473 -6.90 23.88 2.32
CA ASP A 473 -7.98 23.74 3.27
C ASP A 473 -8.52 25.16 3.57
N LYS A 474 -9.71 25.45 3.04
CA LYS A 474 -10.33 26.77 3.15
C LYS A 474 -10.81 27.10 4.56
N ASP A 475 -11.05 26.08 5.39
CA ASP A 475 -11.55 26.25 6.75
C ASP A 475 -10.41 26.47 7.74
N LYS A 476 -9.25 25.82 7.51
CA LYS A 476 -8.04 25.98 8.32
C LYS A 476 -7.07 27.04 7.80
N MET A 477 -7.24 27.49 6.55
CA MET A 477 -6.26 28.30 5.82
C MET A 477 -4.87 27.63 5.77
N GLU A 478 -4.82 26.30 5.71
CA GLU A 478 -3.60 25.50 5.66
C GLU A 478 -3.47 24.77 4.32
N ILE A 479 -2.24 24.42 3.96
CA ILE A 479 -1.94 23.65 2.75
C ILE A 479 -1.75 22.19 3.16
N GLU A 480 -2.65 21.30 2.73
CA GLU A 480 -2.56 19.87 3.00
C GLU A 480 -2.12 19.09 1.74
N PRO A 481 -1.08 18.23 1.83
CA PRO A 481 -0.67 17.38 0.72
C PRO A 481 -1.64 16.20 0.55
N VAL A 482 -2.22 16.07 -0.65
CA VAL A 482 -3.03 14.92 -1.05
C VAL A 482 -2.14 13.98 -1.86
N ARG A 483 -1.72 12.86 -1.28
CA ARG A 483 -0.86 11.89 -1.95
C ARG A 483 -1.65 11.04 -2.94
N ASP A 484 -1.03 10.70 -4.06
CA ASP A 484 -1.69 9.92 -5.10
C ASP A 484 -1.95 8.49 -4.63
N VAL A 485 -1.07 7.92 -3.81
CA VAL A 485 -1.26 6.59 -3.22
C VAL A 485 -2.56 6.49 -2.41
N GLU A 486 -3.05 7.60 -1.87
CA GLU A 486 -4.27 7.70 -1.06
C GLU A 486 -5.51 8.14 -1.86
N SER A 487 -5.37 8.57 -3.12
CA SER A 487 -6.45 9.25 -3.85
C SER A 487 -6.62 8.87 -5.32
N ILE A 488 -5.62 8.24 -5.97
CA ILE A 488 -5.74 7.85 -7.37
C ILE A 488 -6.77 6.74 -7.54
N THR A 489 -7.68 6.95 -8.48
CA THR A 489 -8.75 6.00 -8.82
C THR A 489 -8.29 5.00 -9.87
N SER A 490 -8.91 3.83 -9.88
CA SER A 490 -8.78 2.80 -10.91
C SER A 490 -9.10 3.33 -12.32
N GLU A 491 -10.10 4.20 -12.45
CA GLU A 491 -10.50 4.80 -13.73
C GLU A 491 -9.35 5.57 -14.40
N ILE A 492 -8.65 6.45 -13.66
CA ILE A 492 -7.51 7.21 -14.17
C ILE A 492 -6.39 6.28 -14.65
N LEU A 493 -6.09 5.22 -13.89
CA LEU A 493 -5.06 4.24 -14.25
C LEU A 493 -5.45 3.45 -15.50
N ILE A 494 -6.70 2.99 -15.57
CA ILE A 494 -7.23 2.22 -16.70
C ILE A 494 -7.24 3.06 -17.97
N ASP A 495 -7.81 4.27 -17.93
CA ASP A 495 -7.86 5.17 -19.08
C ASP A 495 -6.47 5.57 -19.57
N THR A 496 -5.55 5.82 -18.63
CA THR A 496 -4.16 6.15 -18.95
C THR A 496 -3.51 5.06 -19.79
N ILE A 497 -3.69 3.80 -19.40
CA ILE A 497 -3.10 2.64 -20.06
C ILE A 497 -3.85 2.32 -21.35
N GLU A 498 -5.17 2.18 -21.33
CA GLU A 498 -5.95 1.83 -22.52
C GLU A 498 -5.77 2.83 -23.65
N LEU A 499 -5.90 4.13 -23.38
CA LEU A 499 -5.71 5.17 -24.39
C LEU A 499 -4.25 5.31 -24.80
N GLY A 500 -3.30 5.10 -23.88
CA GLY A 500 -1.88 5.05 -24.20
C GLY A 500 -1.55 3.95 -25.21
N PHE A 501 -2.04 2.73 -24.98
CA PHE A 501 -1.84 1.60 -25.90
C PHE A 501 -2.63 1.78 -27.21
N ALA A 502 -3.84 2.35 -27.17
CA ALA A 502 -4.56 2.73 -28.38
C ALA A 502 -3.76 3.72 -29.24
N ALA A 503 -3.10 4.70 -28.62
CA ALA A 503 -2.20 5.61 -29.31
C ALA A 503 -0.97 4.88 -29.89
N ARG A 504 -0.38 3.96 -29.12
CA ARG A 504 0.73 3.11 -29.55
C ARG A 504 0.37 2.26 -30.77
N ASP A 505 -0.83 1.71 -30.82
CA ASP A 505 -1.28 0.86 -31.92
C ASP A 505 -1.65 1.67 -33.18
N LYS A 506 -2.13 2.90 -32.99
CA LYS A 506 -2.56 3.77 -34.08
C LYS A 506 -1.42 4.54 -34.74
N TYR A 507 -0.53 5.16 -33.97
CA TYR A 507 0.43 6.13 -34.50
C TYR A 507 1.83 5.55 -34.74
N PRO A 508 2.46 5.82 -35.90
CA PRO A 508 3.72 5.19 -36.28
C PRO A 508 4.90 5.62 -35.39
N TRP A 509 4.94 6.88 -34.95
CA TRP A 509 5.96 7.36 -34.01
C TRP A 509 5.85 6.69 -32.64
N ALA A 510 4.64 6.40 -32.16
CA ALA A 510 4.42 5.77 -30.86
C ALA A 510 4.89 4.30 -30.84
N LYS A 511 4.75 3.58 -31.96
CA LYS A 511 5.26 2.20 -32.13
C LYS A 511 6.78 2.11 -32.02
N GLU A 512 7.48 3.15 -32.49
CA GLU A 512 8.94 3.22 -32.49
C GLU A 512 9.53 3.59 -31.11
N VAL A 513 8.69 3.99 -30.14
CA VAL A 513 9.14 4.27 -28.76
C VAL A 513 9.43 2.94 -28.02
N PRO A 514 10.63 2.77 -27.43
CA PRO A 514 10.92 1.60 -26.60
C PRO A 514 9.90 1.44 -25.47
N VAL A 515 9.58 0.19 -25.07
CA VAL A 515 8.53 -0.07 -24.06
C VAL A 515 8.80 0.65 -22.74
N GLU A 516 10.05 0.66 -22.26
CA GLU A 516 10.40 1.32 -21.00
C GLU A 516 10.23 2.85 -21.08
N GLU A 517 10.67 3.46 -22.19
CA GLU A 517 10.47 4.90 -22.47
C GLU A 517 8.98 5.24 -22.61
N PHE A 518 8.18 4.31 -23.13
CA PHE A 518 6.74 4.48 -23.24
C PHE A 518 6.06 4.45 -21.86
N PHE A 519 6.40 3.51 -20.99
CA PHE A 519 5.89 3.51 -19.61
C PHE A 519 6.29 4.79 -18.87
N ARG A 520 7.54 5.22 -19.04
CA ARG A 520 8.11 6.37 -18.34
C ARG A 520 7.57 7.71 -18.82
N PHE A 521 7.53 7.94 -20.13
CA PHE A 521 7.32 9.27 -20.73
C PHE A 521 6.02 9.42 -21.51
N VAL A 522 5.31 8.32 -21.80
CA VAL A 522 3.98 8.36 -22.41
C VAL A 522 2.88 8.09 -21.40
N LEU A 523 3.03 7.07 -20.54
CA LEU A 523 1.99 6.67 -19.58
C LEU A 523 1.98 7.50 -18.29
N ALA A 524 2.93 8.40 -18.08
CA ALA A 524 2.90 9.29 -16.92
C ALA A 524 1.58 10.11 -16.88
N TYR A 525 0.77 9.85 -15.85
CA TYR A 525 -0.57 10.44 -15.65
C TYR A 525 -0.54 11.87 -15.10
N ARG A 526 0.64 12.32 -14.64
CA ARG A 526 0.87 13.65 -14.08
C ARG A 526 2.27 14.16 -14.45
N GLY A 527 2.43 15.47 -14.53
CA GLY A 527 3.69 16.18 -14.72
C GLY A 527 4.41 16.43 -13.39
N THR A 528 3.91 17.38 -12.62
CA THR A 528 4.51 17.82 -11.35
C THR A 528 3.55 17.67 -10.17
N GLY A 529 3.02 18.78 -9.66
CA GLY A 529 2.15 18.87 -8.49
C GLY A 529 0.76 19.42 -8.83
N GLU A 530 0.35 19.43 -10.10
CA GLU A 530 -1.00 19.85 -10.52
C GLU A 530 -2.08 18.88 -10.00
N LYS A 531 -3.32 19.33 -9.88
CA LYS A 531 -4.43 18.48 -9.41
C LYS A 531 -4.60 17.23 -10.28
N LEU A 532 -4.91 16.10 -9.63
CA LEU A 532 -5.02 14.80 -10.30
C LEU A 532 -6.31 14.79 -11.12
N GLU A 533 -6.20 14.51 -12.41
CA GLU A 533 -7.34 14.53 -13.33
C GLU A 533 -7.22 13.47 -14.44
N ASN A 534 -8.37 12.97 -14.91
CA ASN A 534 -8.44 12.08 -16.07
C ASN A 534 -8.46 12.87 -17.39
N TRP A 535 -7.37 13.58 -17.70
CA TRP A 535 -7.27 14.46 -18.88
C TRP A 535 -7.11 13.73 -20.21
N ARG A 536 -6.63 12.48 -20.21
CA ARG A 536 -6.15 11.78 -21.42
C ARG A 536 -7.26 11.57 -22.44
N ARG A 537 -8.45 11.19 -21.98
CA ARG A 537 -9.61 10.95 -22.85
C ARG A 537 -10.03 12.22 -23.59
N ALA A 538 -10.10 13.36 -22.89
CA ALA A 538 -10.48 14.62 -23.48
C ALA A 538 -9.56 15.04 -24.64
N PHE A 539 -8.23 14.93 -24.46
CA PHE A 539 -7.28 15.23 -25.54
C PHE A 539 -7.26 14.16 -26.62
N TRP A 540 -7.36 12.88 -26.27
CA TRP A 540 -7.45 11.80 -27.25
C TRP A 540 -8.63 11.99 -28.21
N GLU A 541 -9.76 12.51 -27.70
CA GLU A 541 -10.99 12.69 -28.47
C GLU A 541 -11.07 14.01 -29.24
N ASP A 542 -10.17 14.96 -28.97
CA ASP A 542 -10.20 16.30 -29.57
C ASP A 542 -10.08 16.23 -31.12
N PRO A 543 -11.06 16.80 -31.86
CA PRO A 543 -11.10 16.69 -33.31
C PRO A 543 -10.02 17.52 -34.01
N GLU A 544 -9.60 18.65 -33.45
CA GLU A 544 -8.58 19.53 -34.03
C GLU A 544 -7.19 18.89 -33.92
N LEU A 545 -6.87 18.33 -32.75
CA LEU A 545 -5.62 17.59 -32.52
C LEU A 545 -5.54 16.33 -33.40
N LYS A 546 -6.62 15.55 -33.50
CA LYS A 546 -6.69 14.39 -34.41
C LYS A 546 -6.41 14.80 -35.84
N LEU A 547 -7.07 15.86 -36.32
CA LEU A 547 -6.89 16.34 -37.69
C LEU A 547 -5.44 16.72 -37.98
N ILE A 548 -4.79 17.43 -37.05
CA ILE A 548 -3.37 17.80 -37.18
C ILE A 548 -2.52 16.54 -37.22
N LEU A 549 -2.59 15.68 -36.21
CA LEU A 549 -1.68 14.55 -36.05
C LEU A 549 -1.87 13.46 -37.11
N GLU A 550 -3.12 13.13 -37.47
CA GLU A 550 -3.40 12.12 -38.49
C GLU A 550 -2.89 12.53 -39.88
N SER A 551 -2.81 13.84 -40.16
CA SER A 551 -2.24 14.34 -41.42
C SER A 551 -0.76 14.00 -41.60
N TYR A 552 -0.02 13.71 -40.51
CA TYR A 552 1.40 13.36 -40.53
C TYR A 552 1.68 11.85 -40.56
N ILE A 553 0.67 10.97 -40.43
CA ILE A 553 0.87 9.52 -40.43
C ILE A 553 1.56 9.05 -41.73
N LYS A 554 0.95 9.34 -42.89
CA LYS A 554 1.50 8.91 -44.20
C LYS A 554 2.86 9.54 -44.52
N PRO A 555 3.07 10.87 -44.32
CA PRO A 555 4.40 11.47 -44.46
C PRO A 555 5.46 10.79 -43.58
N TYR A 556 5.14 10.48 -42.32
CA TYR A 556 6.09 9.85 -41.40
C TYR A 556 6.42 8.41 -41.83
N GLU A 557 5.42 7.57 -42.14
CA GLU A 557 5.64 6.15 -42.50
C GLU A 557 6.45 5.97 -43.78
N SER A 558 6.23 6.84 -44.78
CA SER A 558 6.89 6.77 -46.08
C SER A 558 8.29 7.39 -46.10
N ALA A 559 8.68 8.10 -45.03
CA ALA A 559 9.95 8.82 -44.96
C ALA A 559 11.14 7.93 -44.57
N SER A 560 12.33 8.33 -45.05
CA SER A 560 13.59 7.80 -44.56
C SER A 560 13.80 8.16 -43.08
N ARG A 561 14.68 7.43 -42.38
CA ARG A 561 14.95 7.65 -40.95
C ARG A 561 15.33 9.11 -40.61
N SER A 562 16.17 9.75 -41.43
CA SER A 562 16.55 11.16 -41.21
C SER A 562 15.37 12.11 -41.43
N LYS A 563 14.56 11.87 -42.46
CA LYS A 563 13.39 12.72 -42.78
C LYS A 563 12.24 12.52 -41.79
N LYS A 564 12.08 11.34 -41.21
CA LYS A 564 11.13 11.07 -40.11
C LYS A 564 11.32 12.03 -38.94
N SER A 565 12.56 12.27 -38.52
CA SER A 565 12.84 13.17 -37.39
C SER A 565 12.47 14.63 -37.71
N GLU A 566 12.61 15.06 -38.96
CA GLU A 566 12.20 16.41 -39.40
C GLU A 566 10.68 16.55 -39.43
N ILE A 567 9.99 15.57 -40.06
CA ILE A 567 8.53 15.51 -40.12
C ILE A 567 7.93 15.47 -38.70
N PHE A 568 8.53 14.69 -37.79
CA PHE A 568 8.10 14.63 -36.40
C PHE A 568 8.22 15.97 -35.69
N ARG A 569 9.34 16.68 -35.89
CA ARG A 569 9.52 18.04 -35.35
C ARG A 569 8.49 19.01 -35.92
N GLU A 570 8.27 19.02 -37.23
CA GLU A 570 7.23 19.85 -37.86
C GLU A 570 5.83 19.57 -37.28
N MET A 571 5.49 18.30 -37.08
CA MET A 571 4.23 17.89 -36.45
C MET A 571 4.10 18.43 -35.02
N ILE A 572 5.13 18.27 -34.19
CA ILE A 572 5.17 18.80 -32.82
C ILE A 572 5.03 20.32 -32.82
N TRP A 573 5.75 21.00 -33.71
CA TRP A 573 5.66 22.45 -33.85
C TRP A 573 4.23 22.90 -34.20
N LYS A 574 3.57 22.19 -35.12
CA LYS A 574 2.20 22.50 -35.51
C LYS A 574 1.22 22.35 -34.35
N VAL A 575 1.31 21.25 -33.59
CA VAL A 575 0.52 21.07 -32.36
C VAL A 575 0.82 22.17 -31.34
N ASN A 576 2.10 22.50 -31.12
CA ASN A 576 2.50 23.51 -30.14
C ASN A 576 2.03 24.92 -30.51
N SER A 577 2.20 25.34 -31.75
CA SER A 577 1.94 26.71 -32.18
C SER A 577 0.48 26.96 -32.55
N GLU A 578 -0.16 26.03 -33.27
CA GLU A 578 -1.53 26.23 -33.77
C GLU A 578 -2.59 25.81 -32.74
N TRP A 579 -2.37 24.71 -32.00
CA TRP A 579 -3.35 24.23 -31.02
C TRP A 579 -3.02 24.71 -29.61
N ILE A 580 -1.88 24.31 -29.02
CA ILE A 580 -1.53 24.66 -27.63
C ILE A 580 -1.41 26.18 -27.48
N GLY A 581 -0.61 26.81 -28.34
CA GLY A 581 -0.49 28.26 -28.47
C GLY A 581 -1.77 28.93 -28.98
N GLY A 582 -2.80 28.20 -29.40
CA GLY A 582 -4.12 28.76 -29.64
C GLY A 582 -5.00 28.83 -28.38
N LYS A 583 -4.78 27.93 -27.39
CA LYS A 583 -5.63 27.79 -26.20
C LYS A 583 -5.08 28.49 -24.95
N VAL A 584 -3.76 28.45 -24.75
CA VAL A 584 -3.12 28.91 -23.49
C VAL A 584 -1.95 29.88 -23.73
N ARG A 585 -1.70 30.77 -22.78
CA ARG A 585 -0.64 31.79 -22.81
C ARG A 585 0.15 31.82 -21.50
N TYR A 586 1.43 32.16 -21.58
CA TYR A 586 2.24 32.39 -20.39
C TYR A 586 1.77 33.62 -19.59
N ALA A 587 1.66 33.47 -18.28
CA ALA A 587 1.57 34.57 -17.32
C ALA A 587 2.51 34.35 -16.12
N PRO A 588 3.23 35.39 -15.67
CA PRO A 588 4.16 35.28 -14.56
C PRO A 588 3.46 35.40 -13.18
N ARG A 589 3.93 34.60 -12.21
CA ARG A 589 3.74 34.61 -10.73
C ARG A 589 2.28 34.64 -10.19
N GLY A 590 2.11 34.17 -8.94
CA GLY A 590 0.89 34.37 -8.14
C GLY A 590 -0.32 33.48 -8.49
N LEU A 591 -0.15 32.52 -9.39
CA LEU A 591 -1.20 31.58 -9.80
C LEU A 591 -0.98 30.22 -9.11
N PRO A 592 -2.06 29.50 -8.73
CA PRO A 592 -1.97 28.14 -8.22
C PRO A 592 -1.46 27.16 -9.30
N ASP A 593 -1.05 25.96 -8.89
CA ASP A 593 -0.77 24.86 -9.82
C ASP A 593 -2.07 24.45 -10.52
N TYR A 594 -2.20 24.73 -11.82
CA TYR A 594 -3.42 24.45 -12.57
C TYR A 594 -3.40 23.05 -13.17
N SER A 595 -4.55 22.39 -13.11
CA SER A 595 -4.79 21.19 -13.90
C SER A 595 -4.92 21.49 -15.40
N PRO A 596 -4.81 20.49 -16.29
CA PRO A 596 -5.04 20.69 -17.71
C PRO A 596 -6.43 21.23 -18.06
N ALA A 597 -7.47 20.83 -17.32
CA ALA A 597 -8.82 21.34 -17.52
C ALA A 597 -8.94 22.80 -17.08
N GLU A 598 -8.41 23.13 -15.90
CA GLU A 598 -8.39 24.50 -15.37
C GLU A 598 -7.67 25.44 -16.34
N LEU A 599 -6.54 25.02 -16.92
CA LEU A 599 -5.80 25.81 -17.91
C LEU A 599 -6.60 26.14 -19.16
N LEU A 600 -7.48 25.25 -19.63
CA LEU A 600 -8.35 25.55 -20.77
C LEU A 600 -9.42 26.59 -20.43
N GLU A 601 -9.80 26.69 -19.15
CA GLU A 601 -10.75 27.70 -18.65
C GLU A 601 -10.06 29.05 -18.44
N VAL A 602 -8.95 29.06 -17.69
CA VAL A 602 -8.22 30.30 -17.34
C VAL A 602 -7.39 30.83 -18.51
N LYS A 603 -7.03 29.96 -19.47
CA LYS A 603 -6.24 30.25 -20.68
C LYS A 603 -4.85 30.83 -20.42
N THR A 604 -4.38 30.80 -19.17
CA THR A 604 -3.07 31.30 -18.81
C THR A 604 -2.46 30.56 -17.63
N GLY A 605 -1.14 30.44 -17.61
CA GLY A 605 -0.41 29.75 -16.54
C GLY A 605 1.10 30.03 -16.59
N ARG A 606 1.82 29.54 -15.59
CA ARG A 606 3.29 29.64 -15.49
C ARG A 606 3.93 28.61 -16.42
N CYS A 607 5.27 28.68 -16.56
CA CYS A 607 6.02 27.70 -17.34
C CYS A 607 5.76 26.25 -16.89
N THR A 608 5.64 26.01 -15.58
CA THR A 608 5.24 24.70 -15.02
C THR A 608 3.89 24.21 -15.54
N ASP A 609 2.88 25.06 -15.48
CA ASP A 609 1.52 24.74 -15.90
C ASP A 609 1.48 24.46 -17.42
N LEU A 610 2.15 25.29 -18.22
CA LEU A 610 2.22 25.13 -19.68
C LEU A 610 2.95 23.85 -20.12
N VAL A 611 4.06 23.49 -19.46
CA VAL A 611 4.79 22.26 -19.76
C VAL A 611 3.97 21.03 -19.36
N ASN A 612 3.32 21.04 -18.20
CA ASN A 612 2.44 19.94 -17.79
C ASN A 612 1.28 19.75 -18.78
N PHE A 613 0.67 20.87 -19.22
CA PHE A 613 -0.37 20.87 -20.23
C PHE A 613 0.11 20.32 -21.58
N GLN A 614 1.26 20.80 -22.08
CA GLN A 614 1.84 20.29 -23.33
C GLN A 614 2.20 18.80 -23.21
N CYS A 615 2.74 18.36 -22.07
CA CYS A 615 3.00 16.96 -21.82
C CYS A 615 1.71 16.15 -21.89
N ALA A 616 0.63 16.58 -21.24
CA ALA A 616 -0.66 15.91 -21.27
C ALA A 616 -1.21 15.77 -22.70
N VAL A 617 -1.19 16.86 -23.47
CA VAL A 617 -1.64 16.88 -24.88
C VAL A 617 -0.84 15.89 -25.74
N LEU A 618 0.49 15.94 -25.67
CA LEU A 618 1.35 15.09 -26.50
C LEU A 618 1.28 13.61 -26.07
N ARG A 619 1.22 13.33 -24.76
CA ARG A 619 1.10 11.97 -24.22
C ARG A 619 -0.18 11.27 -24.66
N ALA A 620 -1.28 12.01 -24.81
CA ALA A 620 -2.54 11.46 -25.32
C ALA A 620 -2.38 10.80 -26.70
N TYR A 621 -1.40 11.25 -27.50
CA TYR A 621 -1.13 10.73 -28.85
C TYR A 621 0.15 9.89 -28.94
N GLY A 622 0.58 9.32 -27.82
CA GLY A 622 1.69 8.35 -27.77
C GLY A 622 3.08 8.96 -27.94
N ILE A 623 3.20 10.29 -27.78
CA ILE A 623 4.48 11.01 -27.91
C ILE A 623 5.17 10.99 -26.55
N ALA A 624 6.39 10.44 -26.50
CA ALA A 624 7.22 10.41 -25.30
C ALA A 624 7.78 11.80 -25.00
N VAL A 625 7.37 12.36 -23.85
CA VAL A 625 7.65 13.74 -23.47
C VAL A 625 7.76 13.90 -21.96
N THR A 626 8.63 14.81 -21.54
CA THR A 626 8.81 15.22 -20.15
C THR A 626 9.18 16.69 -20.08
N GLY A 627 9.25 17.25 -18.87
CA GLY A 627 9.77 18.60 -18.69
C GLY A 627 11.21 18.59 -18.18
N THR A 628 11.98 19.57 -18.63
CA THR A 628 13.36 19.85 -18.20
C THR A 628 13.41 21.27 -17.66
N ARG A 629 14.11 21.48 -16.54
CA ARG A 629 14.25 22.80 -15.91
C ARG A 629 15.69 23.17 -15.62
N GLU A 630 15.88 24.47 -15.67
CA GLU A 630 16.87 25.17 -14.88
C GLU A 630 16.25 25.50 -13.52
N VAL A 631 16.91 25.08 -12.43
CA VAL A 631 16.43 25.39 -11.07
C VAL A 631 16.45 26.89 -10.83
N TRP A 632 17.55 27.55 -11.22
CA TRP A 632 17.72 28.99 -11.26
C TRP A 632 18.71 29.33 -12.37
N TRP A 633 18.36 30.28 -13.22
CA TRP A 633 19.31 30.76 -14.22
C TRP A 633 20.50 31.44 -13.56
N PRO A 634 21.74 31.14 -13.98
CA PRO A 634 22.87 31.96 -13.58
C PRO A 634 22.81 33.33 -14.27
N ASP A 635 22.33 33.38 -15.51
CA ASP A 635 22.37 34.56 -16.38
C ASP A 635 20.97 35.08 -16.75
N ALA A 636 19.97 34.90 -15.90
CA ALA A 636 18.63 35.45 -16.04
C ALA A 636 17.92 35.53 -14.69
N ALA A 637 16.96 36.45 -14.58
CA ALA A 637 16.09 36.46 -13.42
C ALA A 637 15.13 35.27 -13.49
N SER A 638 14.83 34.66 -12.34
CA SER A 638 13.95 33.51 -12.18
C SER A 638 14.53 32.17 -12.65
N ASN A 639 13.71 31.14 -12.53
CA ASN A 639 13.89 29.80 -13.08
C ASN A 639 13.16 29.63 -14.41
N HIS A 640 13.32 28.48 -15.06
CA HIS A 640 12.49 28.13 -16.22
C HIS A 640 12.27 26.63 -16.36
N TYR A 641 11.13 26.27 -16.94
CA TYR A 641 10.76 24.90 -17.25
C TYR A 641 10.28 24.83 -18.69
N TRP A 642 10.83 23.91 -19.46
CA TRP A 642 10.49 23.69 -20.86
C TRP A 642 10.22 22.22 -21.13
N THR A 643 9.68 21.93 -22.31
CA THR A 643 9.30 20.58 -22.71
C THR A 643 10.45 19.92 -23.48
N THR A 644 10.74 18.67 -23.16
CA THR A 644 11.76 17.85 -23.83
C THR A 644 11.13 16.58 -24.39
N ILE A 645 11.29 16.37 -25.69
CA ILE A 645 10.56 15.37 -26.47
C ILE A 645 11.55 14.36 -27.06
N TYR A 646 11.24 13.08 -26.93
CA TYR A 646 12.02 12.00 -27.52
C TYR A 646 11.65 11.82 -28.99
N SER A 647 12.64 11.90 -29.89
CA SER A 647 12.47 11.56 -31.30
C SER A 647 12.76 10.06 -31.50
N PRO A 648 11.75 9.23 -31.74
CA PRO A 648 11.93 7.78 -31.80
C PRO A 648 12.77 7.34 -33.01
N SER A 649 12.65 8.06 -34.13
CA SER A 649 13.45 7.79 -35.33
C SER A 649 14.95 8.05 -35.12
N SER A 650 15.34 9.08 -34.34
CA SER A 650 16.75 9.42 -34.12
C SER A 650 17.33 8.85 -32.83
N GLY A 651 16.47 8.49 -31.86
CA GLY A 651 16.88 8.11 -30.51
C GLY A 651 17.40 9.27 -29.66
N LYS A 652 17.12 10.52 -30.07
CA LYS A 652 17.61 11.73 -29.41
C LYS A 652 16.46 12.57 -28.85
N TRP A 653 16.77 13.31 -27.79
CA TRP A 653 15.88 14.30 -27.19
C TRP A 653 16.05 15.67 -27.83
N PHE A 654 14.96 16.44 -27.86
CA PHE A 654 14.99 17.84 -28.28
C PHE A 654 14.01 18.69 -27.49
N ASP A 655 14.31 19.98 -27.39
CA ASP A 655 13.57 20.90 -26.54
C ASP A 655 12.59 21.77 -27.33
N VAL A 656 11.44 22.04 -26.72
CA VAL A 656 10.36 22.90 -27.20
C VAL A 656 9.87 23.77 -26.06
N ASP A 657 9.69 25.06 -26.33
CA ASP A 657 9.04 25.95 -25.38
C ASP A 657 7.51 25.83 -25.50
N ALA A 658 6.86 25.58 -24.37
CA ALA A 658 5.44 25.27 -24.33
C ALA A 658 4.59 26.48 -24.73
N ALA A 659 3.61 26.27 -25.61
CA ALA A 659 2.72 27.31 -26.15
C ALA A 659 3.42 28.43 -26.96
N ALA A 660 4.68 28.22 -27.38
CA ALA A 660 5.39 29.16 -28.23
C ALA A 660 4.73 29.28 -29.61
N VAL A 661 4.42 30.52 -30.01
CA VAL A 661 3.77 30.86 -31.29
C VAL A 661 4.70 31.55 -32.30
N SER A 662 5.97 31.79 -31.93
CA SER A 662 7.02 32.32 -32.81
C SER A 662 8.28 31.45 -32.68
N PRO A 663 9.03 31.21 -33.77
CA PRO A 663 10.41 30.73 -33.67
C PRO A 663 11.21 31.67 -32.76
N PHE A 664 12.09 31.11 -31.93
CA PHE A 664 13.18 31.89 -31.33
C PHE A 664 14.15 32.37 -32.42
N ALA A 665 14.96 33.39 -32.12
CA ALA A 665 15.97 33.93 -33.02
C ALA A 665 16.98 32.88 -33.53
N ASP A 666 17.21 31.81 -32.76
CA ASP A 666 18.19 30.74 -33.08
C ASP A 666 17.54 29.39 -33.47
N GLY A 667 16.25 29.39 -33.78
CA GLY A 667 15.50 28.22 -34.26
C GLY A 667 14.35 27.78 -33.34
N TYR A 668 13.45 26.95 -33.89
CA TYR A 668 12.20 26.51 -33.23
C TYR A 668 12.41 25.49 -32.09
N PHE A 669 13.61 24.91 -31.98
CA PHE A 669 13.93 23.81 -31.09
C PHE A 669 15.32 24.00 -30.51
N ASP A 670 15.55 23.45 -29.32
CA ASP A 670 16.88 23.42 -28.68
C ASP A 670 17.49 24.80 -28.38
N GLY A 671 16.69 25.89 -28.46
CA GLY A 671 17.16 27.26 -28.29
C GLY A 671 17.84 27.51 -26.94
N TYR A 672 17.41 26.82 -25.87
CA TYR A 672 18.01 26.94 -24.55
C TYR A 672 19.47 26.47 -24.52
N LYS A 673 19.82 25.42 -25.27
CA LYS A 673 21.19 24.86 -25.31
C LYS A 673 22.24 25.81 -25.87
N PHE A 674 21.84 26.84 -26.61
CA PHE A 674 22.76 27.67 -27.39
C PHE A 674 22.70 29.16 -27.04
N THR A 675 21.80 29.59 -26.15
CA THR A 675 21.52 31.01 -25.92
C THR A 675 21.70 31.48 -24.47
N ARG A 676 22.00 30.57 -23.54
CA ARG A 676 22.10 30.84 -22.11
C ARG A 676 23.28 30.12 -21.47
N ARG A 677 23.81 30.70 -20.41
CA ARG A 677 24.68 29.99 -19.46
C ARG A 677 23.81 29.13 -18.56
N HIS A 678 24.26 27.92 -18.27
CA HIS A 678 23.56 26.98 -17.42
C HIS A 678 24.36 26.68 -16.15
N GLY A 679 23.67 26.54 -15.02
CA GLY A 679 24.27 26.10 -13.78
C GLY A 679 24.08 24.60 -13.58
N LYS A 680 22.82 24.18 -13.46
CA LYS A 680 22.39 22.79 -13.32
C LYS A 680 21.06 22.59 -14.02
N VAL A 681 21.02 21.63 -14.94
CA VAL A 681 19.83 21.30 -15.71
C VAL A 681 19.32 19.92 -15.31
N TYR A 682 18.04 19.85 -14.94
CA TYR A 682 17.40 18.63 -14.50
C TYR A 682 16.21 18.26 -15.37
N ARG A 683 16.19 17.00 -15.83
CA ARG A 683 15.08 16.42 -16.59
C ARG A 683 14.24 15.56 -15.66
N LEU A 684 12.93 15.77 -15.66
CA LEU A 684 12.01 14.92 -14.92
C LEU A 684 12.03 13.50 -15.51
N ALA A 685 12.26 12.50 -14.67
CA ALA A 685 12.36 11.09 -15.05
C ALA A 685 11.49 10.23 -14.13
N PRO A 686 10.19 10.10 -14.43
CA PRO A 686 9.26 9.30 -13.63
C PRO A 686 9.77 7.85 -13.44
N GLY A 687 9.66 7.29 -12.23
CA GLY A 687 9.97 5.87 -11.98
C GLY A 687 11.45 5.46 -12.05
N GLU A 688 12.38 6.37 -11.78
CA GLU A 688 13.82 6.07 -11.59
C GLU A 688 14.18 6.21 -10.10
N GLU A 689 14.23 5.10 -9.35
CA GLU A 689 14.62 5.13 -7.92
C GLU A 689 16.15 5.10 -7.73
N ASN A 690 16.86 4.40 -8.62
CA ASN A 690 18.32 4.30 -8.58
C ASN A 690 18.94 5.48 -9.33
N GLY A 691 19.33 6.53 -8.60
CA GLY A 691 20.05 7.68 -9.15
C GLY A 691 19.26 8.98 -9.22
N CYS A 692 18.00 9.01 -8.77
CA CYS A 692 17.26 10.27 -8.68
C CYS A 692 17.75 11.12 -7.50
N ILE A 693 17.89 12.41 -7.78
CA ILE A 693 18.51 13.37 -6.85
C ILE A 693 17.55 13.71 -5.71
N SER A 694 16.23 13.68 -5.95
CA SER A 694 15.21 13.96 -4.94
C SER A 694 15.27 13.00 -3.74
N GLY A 695 15.48 11.70 -3.97
CA GLY A 695 15.62 10.72 -2.89
C GLY A 695 16.87 10.97 -2.02
N PHE A 696 17.96 11.47 -2.62
CA PHE A 696 19.14 11.89 -1.87
C PHE A 696 18.84 13.10 -0.99
N TYR A 697 18.15 14.12 -1.53
CA TYR A 697 17.80 15.31 -0.77
C TYR A 697 16.83 15.02 0.37
N ARG A 698 15.73 14.29 0.15
CA ARG A 698 14.80 13.91 1.23
C ARG A 698 15.47 13.18 2.41
N ARG A 699 16.51 12.38 2.14
CA ARG A 699 17.17 11.58 3.19
C ARG A 699 18.28 12.32 3.94
N GLN A 700 18.85 13.37 3.35
CA GLN A 700 20.11 13.93 3.82
C GLN A 700 20.07 15.44 4.03
N SER A 701 19.15 16.12 3.36
CA SER A 701 19.01 17.58 3.42
C SER A 701 18.46 18.00 4.78
N PRO A 702 19.02 19.03 5.44
CA PRO A 702 18.58 19.47 6.76
C PRO A 702 17.35 20.40 6.75
N VAL A 703 16.86 20.76 5.57
CA VAL A 703 15.76 21.72 5.37
C VAL A 703 14.42 21.01 5.20
N SER A 704 13.33 21.77 5.33
CA SER A 704 11.97 21.26 5.16
C SER A 704 11.71 20.68 3.76
N ASP A 705 10.74 19.78 3.61
CA ASP A 705 10.31 19.29 2.29
C ASP A 705 9.85 20.43 1.37
N TRP A 706 9.26 21.48 1.95
CA TRP A 706 8.91 22.71 1.23
C TRP A 706 10.15 23.42 0.65
N ALA A 707 11.24 23.51 1.41
CA ALA A 707 12.51 24.02 0.94
C ALA A 707 13.03 23.22 -0.24
N ILE A 708 13.01 21.88 -0.11
CA ILE A 708 13.54 20.98 -1.13
C ILE A 708 12.78 21.21 -2.42
N GLU A 709 11.46 21.34 -2.39
CA GLU A 709 10.65 21.64 -3.57
C GLU A 709 10.98 23.00 -4.21
N ASN A 710 11.15 24.05 -3.40
CA ASN A 710 11.42 25.40 -3.89
C ASN A 710 12.85 25.59 -4.41
N TYR A 711 13.82 24.90 -3.79
CA TYR A 711 15.23 25.07 -4.09
C TYR A 711 15.82 23.98 -4.98
N LEU A 712 15.33 22.74 -4.95
CA LEU A 712 16.01 21.59 -5.56
C LEU A 712 15.08 20.55 -6.22
N ILE A 713 13.77 20.69 -6.03
CA ILE A 713 12.65 19.92 -6.61
C ILE A 713 12.52 18.52 -6.02
N ASP A 714 11.34 18.18 -5.50
CA ASP A 714 11.08 16.89 -4.83
C ASP A 714 10.75 15.71 -5.78
N LEU A 715 10.83 15.94 -7.09
CA LEU A 715 10.46 14.92 -8.09
C LEU A 715 11.67 14.10 -8.57
N PRO A 716 11.48 12.83 -8.98
CA PRO A 716 12.55 12.03 -9.56
C PRO A 716 13.15 12.70 -10.80
N MET A 717 14.40 13.13 -10.71
CA MET A 717 15.09 13.90 -11.75
C MET A 717 16.45 13.34 -12.09
N LEU A 718 16.81 13.48 -13.37
CA LEU A 718 18.13 13.19 -13.92
C LEU A 718 18.91 14.48 -14.13
N ASP A 719 20.17 14.47 -13.72
CA ASP A 719 21.14 15.51 -14.07
C ASP A 719 21.52 15.37 -15.55
N VAL A 720 21.06 16.31 -16.36
CA VAL A 720 21.32 16.37 -17.80
C VAL A 720 22.17 17.58 -18.16
N THR A 721 22.83 18.21 -17.18
CA THR A 721 23.58 19.47 -17.37
C THR A 721 24.58 19.39 -18.53
N SER A 722 25.27 18.25 -18.68
CA SER A 722 26.22 18.02 -19.78
C SER A 722 25.59 17.95 -21.18
N GLU A 723 24.27 17.81 -21.30
CA GLU A 723 23.55 17.90 -22.57
C GLU A 723 23.31 19.36 -23.03
N TYR A 724 23.51 20.34 -22.13
CA TYR A 724 23.17 21.75 -22.34
C TYR A 724 24.38 22.68 -22.32
N THR A 725 25.42 22.37 -21.54
CA THR A 725 26.61 23.23 -21.40
C THR A 725 27.86 22.39 -21.11
N LYS A 726 29.04 22.99 -21.25
CA LYS A 726 30.28 22.41 -20.74
C LYS A 726 30.19 22.29 -19.22
N THR A 727 30.73 21.19 -18.68
CA THR A 727 30.67 20.93 -17.24
C THR A 727 32.03 20.61 -16.66
N ALA A 728 32.20 20.93 -15.37
CA ALA A 728 33.34 20.57 -14.55
C ALA A 728 32.87 20.04 -13.18
N ALA A 729 33.76 19.35 -12.48
CA ALA A 729 33.55 19.01 -11.08
C ALA A 729 34.03 20.18 -10.21
N VAL A 730 33.20 20.60 -9.26
CA VAL A 730 33.55 21.62 -8.26
C VAL A 730 33.91 20.89 -6.98
N SER A 731 35.10 21.15 -6.44
CA SER A 731 35.54 20.59 -5.17
C SER A 731 36.12 21.65 -4.25
N SER A 732 35.86 21.52 -2.95
CA SER A 732 36.37 22.44 -1.93
C SER A 732 36.54 21.73 -0.59
N THR A 733 37.42 22.27 0.25
CA THR A 733 37.78 21.69 1.56
C THR A 733 37.57 22.71 2.68
N GLY A 734 37.54 22.23 3.93
CA GLY A 734 37.33 23.08 5.11
C GLY A 734 35.89 23.11 5.62
N PHE A 735 35.07 22.15 5.20
CA PHE A 735 33.73 21.90 5.74
C PHE A 735 33.78 20.95 6.93
N ALA A 736 32.76 20.99 7.79
CA ALA A 736 32.66 20.02 8.87
C ALA A 736 32.36 18.61 8.29
N ALA A 737 32.83 17.56 8.96
CA ALA A 737 32.56 16.19 8.51
C ALA A 737 31.04 15.92 8.49
N LYS A 738 30.54 15.35 7.38
CA LYS A 738 29.11 15.09 7.15
C LYS A 738 28.22 16.33 7.07
N GLU A 739 28.81 17.51 6.90
CA GLU A 739 28.06 18.74 6.68
C GLU A 739 27.36 18.72 5.31
N PHE A 740 26.07 19.03 5.29
CA PHE A 740 25.29 19.19 4.07
C PHE A 740 25.44 20.63 3.56
N VAL A 741 25.88 20.79 2.31
CA VAL A 741 26.18 22.09 1.71
C VAL A 741 25.56 22.17 0.33
N TYR A 742 25.06 23.34 -0.02
CA TYR A 742 24.48 23.63 -1.33
C TYR A 742 25.44 24.43 -2.20
N LEU A 743 25.44 24.14 -3.49
CA LEU A 743 25.97 25.00 -4.53
C LEU A 743 24.84 25.92 -5.00
N SER A 744 25.09 27.22 -5.07
CA SER A 744 24.11 28.25 -5.43
C SER A 744 24.61 29.16 -6.53
N VAL A 745 23.68 29.72 -7.31
CA VAL A 745 23.91 30.85 -8.23
C VAL A 745 23.26 32.11 -7.66
N PHE A 746 23.66 33.29 -8.16
CA PHE A 746 23.03 34.54 -7.75
C PHE A 746 21.81 34.86 -8.63
N ASN A 747 20.61 34.84 -8.07
CA ASN A 747 19.35 35.05 -8.80
C ASN A 747 18.32 35.76 -7.89
N ASN A 748 17.42 36.58 -8.45
CA ASN A 748 16.36 37.31 -7.72
C ASN A 748 16.87 37.91 -6.40
N ASP A 749 18.01 38.60 -6.48
CA ASP A 749 18.57 39.39 -5.38
C ASP A 749 19.20 38.58 -4.24
N GLY A 750 19.43 37.27 -4.44
CA GLY A 750 20.04 36.40 -3.44
C GLY A 750 20.80 35.20 -4.00
N TRP A 751 21.38 34.41 -3.10
CA TRP A 751 22.01 33.14 -3.45
C TRP A 751 20.97 32.03 -3.45
N CYS A 752 20.69 31.48 -4.62
CA CYS A 752 19.68 30.47 -4.83
C CYS A 752 20.33 29.08 -5.03
N PRO A 753 20.05 28.10 -4.16
CA PRO A 753 20.58 26.74 -4.30
C PRO A 753 20.15 26.09 -5.61
N ILE A 754 21.07 25.35 -6.23
CA ILE A 754 20.82 24.59 -7.47
C ILE A 754 21.30 23.13 -7.38
N ALA A 755 22.15 22.79 -6.40
CA ALA A 755 22.54 21.42 -6.09
C ALA A 755 22.96 21.30 -4.61
N GLY A 756 22.75 20.14 -3.99
CA GLY A 756 23.26 19.80 -2.65
C GLY A 756 24.28 18.65 -2.68
N SER A 757 25.22 18.66 -1.73
CA SER A 757 26.22 17.61 -1.52
C SER A 757 26.62 17.52 -0.03
N ILE A 758 27.27 16.42 0.37
CA ILE A 758 27.68 16.18 1.75
C ILE A 758 29.19 16.08 1.81
N ALA A 759 29.80 16.81 2.73
CA ALA A 759 31.23 16.74 2.97
C ALA A 759 31.64 15.36 3.53
N ASP A 760 32.74 14.81 3.03
CA ASP A 760 33.29 13.56 3.53
C ASP A 760 33.91 13.71 4.93
N ASN A 761 34.48 12.63 5.48
CA ASN A 761 35.08 12.64 6.81
C ASN A 761 36.32 13.54 6.92
N SER A 762 36.92 13.95 5.80
CA SER A 762 38.04 14.89 5.73
C SER A 762 37.60 16.35 5.55
N GLY A 763 36.29 16.60 5.44
CA GLY A 763 35.74 17.93 5.17
C GLY A 763 35.85 18.34 3.70
N CYS A 764 35.99 17.37 2.79
CA CYS A 764 36.01 17.59 1.34
C CYS A 764 34.60 17.45 0.76
N LEU A 765 34.19 18.44 -0.03
CA LEU A 765 32.87 18.53 -0.67
C LEU A 765 33.05 18.50 -2.19
N VAL A 766 32.19 17.74 -2.90
CA VAL A 766 32.25 17.61 -4.36
C VAL A 766 30.86 17.76 -4.98
N PHE A 767 30.76 18.56 -6.04
CA PHE A 767 29.61 18.64 -6.94
C PHE A 767 30.06 18.23 -8.35
N ASN A 768 29.33 17.29 -8.95
CA ASN A 768 29.61 16.82 -10.31
C ASN A 768 28.74 17.54 -11.34
N ASN A 769 29.18 17.53 -12.60
CA ASN A 769 28.46 18.05 -13.76
C ASN A 769 27.96 19.50 -13.57
N VAL A 770 28.80 20.40 -13.04
CA VAL A 770 28.45 21.81 -12.82
C VAL A 770 28.75 22.59 -14.08
N GLY A 771 27.81 23.39 -14.58
CA GLY A 771 28.01 24.22 -15.77
C GLY A 771 29.14 25.22 -15.59
N CYS A 772 30.08 25.26 -16.52
CA CYS A 772 31.36 25.97 -16.35
C CYS A 772 31.57 27.13 -17.33
N GLU A 773 30.54 27.75 -17.91
CA GLU A 773 30.72 28.81 -18.91
C GLU A 773 30.72 30.22 -18.28
N ASP A 774 31.73 30.50 -17.44
CA ASP A 774 31.90 31.76 -16.70
C ASP A 774 30.69 32.07 -15.80
N VAL A 775 30.34 31.11 -14.95
CA VAL A 775 29.19 31.21 -14.04
C VAL A 775 29.66 31.55 -12.63
N LEU A 776 28.97 32.50 -11.99
CA LEU A 776 29.19 32.90 -10.60
C LEU A 776 28.42 31.98 -9.64
N TYR A 777 29.17 31.34 -8.74
CA TYR A 777 28.67 30.41 -7.74
C TYR A 777 29.05 30.83 -6.31
N SER A 778 28.33 30.26 -5.35
CA SER A 778 28.75 30.24 -3.95
C SER A 778 28.31 28.96 -3.26
N PHE A 779 29.04 28.58 -2.21
CA PHE A 779 28.60 27.53 -1.29
C PHE A 779 27.72 28.14 -0.20
N VAL A 780 26.61 27.48 0.12
CA VAL A 780 25.70 27.92 1.18
C VAL A 780 25.24 26.77 2.07
N THR A 781 24.90 27.09 3.30
CA THR A 781 24.05 26.27 4.18
C THR A 781 22.72 26.98 4.35
N ILE A 782 21.68 26.23 4.68
CA ILE A 782 20.34 26.78 4.91
C ILE A 782 19.94 26.38 6.33
N GLU A 783 19.53 27.35 7.12
CA GLU A 783 18.98 27.14 8.46
C GLU A 783 17.48 27.44 8.43
N THR A 784 16.67 26.54 8.99
CA THR A 784 15.23 26.73 9.13
C THR A 784 14.93 27.28 10.52
N GLY A 785 14.36 28.47 10.59
CA GLY A 785 13.91 29.13 11.82
C GLY A 785 12.72 28.42 12.46
N ALA A 786 12.40 28.81 13.71
CA ALA A 786 11.28 28.22 14.45
C ALA A 786 9.89 28.54 13.85
N ASP A 787 9.81 29.58 13.02
CA ASP A 787 8.66 30.01 12.23
C ASP A 787 8.61 29.38 10.82
N GLY A 788 9.59 28.55 10.47
CA GLY A 788 9.71 27.96 9.15
C GLY A 788 10.40 28.85 8.11
N GLU A 789 10.89 30.05 8.49
CA GLU A 789 11.66 30.87 7.55
C GLU A 789 13.04 30.25 7.29
N GLU A 790 13.48 30.30 6.03
CA GLU A 790 14.73 29.71 5.59
C GLU A 790 15.78 30.78 5.34
N VAL A 791 16.86 30.71 6.11
CA VAL A 791 17.96 31.67 6.05
C VAL A 791 19.14 31.04 5.34
N VAL A 792 19.57 31.66 4.24
CA VAL A 792 20.72 31.22 3.45
C VAL A 792 22.00 31.82 4.02
N HIS A 793 22.91 30.96 4.46
CA HIS A 793 24.22 31.34 5.01
C HIS A 793 25.34 30.97 4.05
N LEU A 794 26.19 31.93 3.71
CA LEU A 794 27.35 31.68 2.85
C LEU A 794 28.44 30.90 3.57
N ARG A 795 29.06 29.98 2.83
CA ARG A 795 30.17 29.13 3.27
C ARG A 795 31.41 29.37 2.43
N GLY A 796 32.04 30.51 2.71
CA GLY A 796 33.25 30.96 2.03
C GLY A 796 32.98 32.10 1.06
N ARG A 797 33.96 32.38 0.20
CA ARG A 797 33.84 33.42 -0.82
C ARG A 797 33.12 32.88 -2.06
N PRO A 798 32.30 33.69 -2.74
CA PRO A 798 31.83 33.37 -4.07
C PRO A 798 33.01 33.13 -5.03
N PHE A 799 32.75 32.36 -6.09
CA PHE A 799 33.75 32.03 -7.10
C PHE A 799 33.12 31.96 -8.49
N ILE A 800 33.92 32.26 -9.51
CA ILE A 800 33.56 32.05 -10.91
C ILE A 800 34.12 30.69 -11.33
N LEU A 801 33.31 29.90 -12.04
CA LEU A 801 33.75 28.69 -12.71
C LEU A 801 33.89 28.98 -14.20
N HIS A 802 35.13 28.97 -14.69
CA HIS A 802 35.49 29.29 -16.07
C HIS A 802 35.35 28.09 -17.01
N GLU A 803 35.33 28.35 -18.32
CA GLU A 803 35.05 27.35 -19.37
C GLU A 803 36.04 26.17 -19.37
N ASN A 804 37.26 26.40 -18.90
CA ASN A 804 38.30 25.39 -18.73
C ASN A 804 38.13 24.53 -17.46
N GLY A 805 37.11 24.79 -16.63
CA GLY A 805 36.86 24.17 -15.34
C GLY A 805 37.62 24.80 -14.16
N GLU A 806 38.33 25.91 -14.37
CA GLU A 806 39.08 26.60 -13.32
C GLU A 806 38.14 27.37 -12.39
N MET A 807 38.36 27.22 -11.07
CA MET A 807 37.64 27.96 -10.03
C MET A 807 38.43 29.20 -9.60
N GLN A 808 37.89 30.39 -9.87
CA GLN A 808 38.46 31.67 -9.43
C GLN A 808 37.61 32.28 -8.31
N TYR A 809 38.15 32.33 -7.08
CA TYR A 809 37.49 33.01 -5.97
C TYR A 809 37.50 34.54 -6.13
N ILE A 810 36.39 35.19 -5.81
CA ILE A 810 36.27 36.65 -5.84
C ILE A 810 37.17 37.26 -4.74
N SER A 811 37.96 38.27 -5.09
CA SER A 811 38.87 38.94 -4.17
C SER A 811 38.13 39.94 -3.27
N GLY A 812 38.64 40.17 -2.06
CA GLY A 812 37.97 41.00 -1.04
C GLY A 812 38.67 42.32 -0.70
N MET A 813 39.75 42.68 -1.40
CA MET A 813 40.57 43.86 -1.04
C MET A 813 40.79 44.79 -2.24
N PRO A 814 40.32 46.05 -2.17
CA PRO A 814 40.57 47.07 -3.19
C PRO A 814 41.89 47.78 -2.90
N ASP A 815 42.93 47.55 -3.70
CA ASP A 815 44.18 48.34 -3.59
C ASP A 815 44.30 49.38 -4.73
N VAL A 816 43.58 49.20 -5.84
CA VAL A 816 43.53 50.14 -6.98
C VAL A 816 42.13 50.18 -7.58
N THR A 817 41.64 51.37 -7.94
CA THR A 817 40.37 51.57 -8.66
C THR A 817 40.63 52.13 -10.05
N HIS A 818 39.81 51.74 -11.01
CA HIS A 818 39.81 52.23 -12.38
C HIS A 818 38.43 52.81 -12.73
N GLU A 819 38.42 53.87 -13.53
CA GLU A 819 37.18 54.43 -14.05
C GLU A 819 36.55 53.46 -15.06
N ALA A 820 35.26 53.18 -14.90
CA ALA A 820 34.50 52.31 -15.78
C ALA A 820 33.11 52.92 -16.04
N VAL A 821 32.58 52.68 -17.24
CA VAL A 821 31.26 53.13 -17.66
C VAL A 821 30.31 51.95 -17.67
N VAL A 822 29.32 51.98 -16.78
CA VAL A 822 28.21 51.02 -16.78
C VAL A 822 27.11 51.56 -17.68
N GLU A 823 26.68 50.77 -18.65
CA GLU A 823 25.70 51.20 -19.67
C GLU A 823 24.37 50.45 -19.54
N LYS A 824 23.36 50.86 -20.30
CA LYS A 824 22.00 50.25 -20.36
C LYS A 824 21.23 50.34 -19.03
N LEU A 825 21.50 51.37 -18.24
CA LEU A 825 20.76 51.69 -17.02
C LEU A 825 19.54 52.56 -17.36
N ALA A 826 18.64 52.74 -16.39
CA ALA A 826 17.55 53.71 -16.52
C ALA A 826 18.12 55.12 -16.76
N GLN A 827 17.51 55.91 -17.65
CA GLN A 827 17.94 57.27 -17.96
C GLN A 827 17.64 58.22 -16.77
N ASP A 828 18.54 59.17 -16.52
CA ASP A 828 18.39 60.22 -15.49
C ASP A 828 17.98 59.71 -14.09
N ALA A 829 18.48 58.54 -13.70
CA ALA A 829 18.11 57.85 -12.47
C ALA A 829 19.19 57.98 -11.40
N ASP A 830 18.78 58.22 -10.16
CA ASP A 830 19.64 58.15 -8.98
C ASP A 830 19.69 56.69 -8.47
N LEU A 831 20.90 56.15 -8.35
CA LEU A 831 21.19 54.74 -8.09
C LEU A 831 22.22 54.60 -6.97
N THR A 832 22.31 53.42 -6.36
CA THR A 832 23.29 53.06 -5.35
C THR A 832 24.16 51.92 -5.85
N LEU A 833 25.48 52.11 -5.83
CA LEU A 833 26.47 51.07 -6.08
C LEU A 833 26.73 50.29 -4.79
N LEU A 834 26.59 48.98 -4.86
CA LEU A 834 26.97 48.07 -3.80
C LEU A 834 28.20 47.28 -4.23
N MET A 835 29.12 47.06 -3.29
CA MET A 835 30.26 46.17 -3.44
C MET A 835 30.15 44.99 -2.48
N TRP A 836 30.57 43.81 -2.93
CA TRP A 836 30.64 42.63 -2.09
C TRP A 836 31.83 42.72 -1.13
N LYS A 837 31.60 42.64 0.18
CA LYS A 837 32.67 42.57 1.21
C LYS A 837 32.45 41.39 2.13
N ASN A 838 33.44 40.48 2.17
CA ASN A 838 33.45 39.28 3.01
C ASN A 838 32.17 38.44 2.84
N THR A 839 31.16 38.68 3.66
CA THR A 839 29.92 37.91 3.77
C THR A 839 28.67 38.65 3.26
N GLY A 840 28.78 39.86 2.70
CA GLY A 840 27.60 40.54 2.18
C GLY A 840 27.85 41.82 1.38
N TRP A 841 26.78 42.32 0.75
CA TRP A 841 26.77 43.59 0.04
C TRP A 841 26.92 44.78 1.01
N ARG A 842 27.71 45.77 0.59
CA ARG A 842 27.92 47.03 1.32
C ARG A 842 27.84 48.19 0.34
N GLU A 843 27.26 49.30 0.77
CA GLU A 843 27.24 50.52 -0.03
C GLU A 843 28.68 50.95 -0.37
N ALA A 844 28.92 51.16 -1.65
CA ALA A 844 30.17 51.61 -2.23
C ALA A 844 30.10 53.08 -2.68
N GLY A 845 28.90 53.55 -3.01
CA GLY A 845 28.65 54.95 -3.38
C GLY A 845 27.29 55.13 -4.04
N ASN A 846 26.96 56.37 -4.38
CA ASN A 846 25.77 56.73 -5.13
C ASN A 846 26.15 57.13 -6.56
N LEU A 847 25.31 56.79 -7.52
CA LEU A 847 25.51 56.99 -8.95
C LEU A 847 24.32 57.75 -9.53
N ARG A 848 24.54 58.50 -10.60
CA ARG A 848 23.48 59.09 -11.42
C ARG A 848 23.77 58.80 -12.88
N THR A 849 22.76 58.36 -13.62
CA THR A 849 22.89 58.06 -15.04
C THR A 849 22.68 59.30 -15.90
N ASP A 850 23.33 59.34 -17.07
CA ASP A 850 23.08 60.36 -18.10
C ASP A 850 21.82 60.04 -18.94
N GLU A 851 21.48 60.94 -19.87
CA GLU A 851 20.35 60.77 -20.81
C GLU A 851 20.47 59.53 -21.70
N ALA A 852 21.68 58.96 -21.83
CA ALA A 852 21.94 57.72 -22.55
C ALA A 852 21.87 56.47 -21.65
N GLY A 853 21.58 56.61 -20.35
CA GLY A 853 21.52 55.51 -19.40
C GLY A 853 22.90 54.98 -19.02
N ARG A 854 23.93 55.83 -18.98
CA ARG A 854 25.30 55.47 -18.62
C ARG A 854 25.67 56.07 -17.27
N ALA A 855 26.35 55.31 -16.41
CA ALA A 855 26.91 55.76 -15.15
C ALA A 855 28.43 55.53 -15.11
N VAL A 856 29.18 56.55 -14.74
CA VAL A 856 30.63 56.46 -14.53
C VAL A 856 30.90 56.10 -13.06
N CYS A 857 31.74 55.10 -12.81
CA CYS A 857 32.08 54.65 -11.47
C CYS A 857 33.56 54.25 -11.38
N ASN A 858 34.13 54.33 -10.18
CA ASN A 858 35.49 53.88 -9.89
C ASN A 858 35.41 52.49 -9.25
N LEU A 859 35.93 51.48 -9.94
CA LEU A 859 35.81 50.08 -9.55
C LEU A 859 37.20 49.45 -9.39
N SER A 860 37.37 48.66 -8.34
CA SER A 860 38.52 47.76 -8.21
C SER A 860 38.31 46.49 -9.02
N SER A 861 39.35 46.05 -9.72
CA SER A 861 39.34 44.78 -10.44
C SER A 861 39.25 43.59 -9.49
N GLY A 862 38.53 42.53 -9.88
CA GLY A 862 38.38 41.32 -9.08
C GLY A 862 37.43 41.45 -7.87
N VAL A 863 36.66 42.53 -7.78
CA VAL A 863 35.60 42.75 -6.78
C VAL A 863 34.23 42.65 -7.45
N LEU A 864 33.28 42.03 -6.77
CA LEU A 864 31.90 41.89 -7.25
C LEU A 864 31.07 43.13 -6.88
N TYR A 865 30.38 43.72 -7.86
CA TYR A 865 29.52 44.89 -7.70
C TYR A 865 28.10 44.60 -8.18
N ILE A 866 27.14 45.36 -7.65
CA ILE A 866 25.77 45.40 -8.16
C ILE A 866 25.21 46.83 -7.97
N ILE A 867 24.32 47.28 -8.85
CA ILE A 867 23.69 48.60 -8.74
C ILE A 867 22.21 48.43 -8.41
N MET A 868 21.69 49.27 -7.53
CA MET A 868 20.27 49.36 -7.17
C MET A 868 19.70 50.74 -7.49
N LYS A 869 18.40 50.81 -7.79
CA LYS A 869 17.62 52.04 -7.85
C LYS A 869 17.39 52.57 -6.43
N GLN A 870 17.60 53.86 -6.22
CA GLN A 870 17.12 54.51 -5.00
C GLN A 870 15.58 54.53 -5.05
N THR A 871 14.93 54.10 -3.98
CA THR A 871 13.46 54.15 -3.87
C THR A 871 13.06 55.29 -2.93
N ASP A 872 12.29 56.24 -3.45
CA ASP A 872 11.61 57.27 -2.66
C ASP A 872 10.39 56.65 -1.97
N THR A 873 10.56 55.86 -0.90
CA THR A 873 9.61 55.68 0.22
C THR A 873 9.99 54.49 1.11
N ALA A 874 10.28 54.77 2.38
CA ALA A 874 10.07 53.83 3.46
C ALA A 874 8.54 53.70 3.69
N GLY A 875 7.94 52.62 3.23
CA GLY A 875 6.54 52.29 3.49
C GLY A 875 6.37 50.78 3.53
N GLU A 876 5.90 50.26 4.66
CA GLU A 876 5.85 48.84 5.07
C GLU A 876 4.95 47.92 4.21
N ASN A 877 4.58 48.25 2.97
CA ASN A 877 3.67 47.42 2.17
C ASN A 877 3.96 47.45 0.65
N ALA A 878 5.23 47.28 0.24
CA ALA A 878 5.54 46.95 -1.15
C ALA A 878 5.45 45.41 -1.35
N PRO A 879 4.75 44.89 -2.38
CA PRO A 879 4.67 43.45 -2.61
C PRO A 879 6.06 42.88 -2.88
N SER A 880 6.46 41.88 -2.08
CA SER A 880 7.72 41.14 -2.22
C SER A 880 7.78 40.45 -3.59
N GLY A 881 8.47 41.07 -4.56
CA GLY A 881 8.56 40.49 -5.90
C GLY A 881 9.21 41.35 -6.99
N SER A 882 10.05 42.34 -6.64
CA SER A 882 11.10 42.95 -7.49
C SER A 882 11.71 44.13 -6.72
N ALA A 883 12.64 43.87 -5.81
CA ALA A 883 13.26 44.94 -5.02
C ALA A 883 14.48 45.50 -5.76
N GLY A 884 14.30 46.55 -6.57
CA GLY A 884 15.30 47.60 -6.71
C GLY A 884 16.60 47.39 -7.53
N PHE A 885 17.04 46.20 -7.95
CA PHE A 885 18.33 46.09 -8.68
C PHE A 885 18.26 46.61 -10.12
N ALA A 886 19.25 47.40 -10.50
CA ALA A 886 19.43 47.99 -11.84
C ALA A 886 20.41 47.19 -12.71
N THR A 887 21.29 46.37 -12.11
CA THR A 887 22.20 45.47 -12.82
C THR A 887 22.20 44.08 -12.19
N ARG A 888 22.69 43.09 -12.92
CA ARG A 888 23.21 41.83 -12.36
C ARG A 888 24.54 42.07 -11.64
N PRO A 889 25.05 41.11 -10.86
CA PRO A 889 26.41 41.17 -10.38
C PRO A 889 27.40 41.33 -11.54
N PHE A 890 28.41 42.17 -11.36
CA PHE A 890 29.45 42.36 -12.37
C PHE A 890 30.81 42.56 -11.72
N LEU A 891 31.85 42.30 -12.51
CA LEU A 891 33.23 42.56 -12.17
C LEU A 891 33.86 43.52 -13.17
N LEU A 892 34.90 44.20 -12.73
CA LEU A 892 35.85 44.86 -13.61
C LEU A 892 37.01 43.89 -13.89
N ASP A 893 37.04 43.31 -15.07
CA ASP A 893 38.10 42.38 -15.48
C ASP A 893 39.22 43.12 -16.21
N ASN A 894 40.46 42.70 -15.97
CA ASN A 894 41.62 43.19 -16.69
C ASN A 894 41.98 42.18 -17.80
N ASN A 895 41.63 42.51 -19.04
CA ASN A 895 41.95 41.71 -20.21
C ASN A 895 43.14 42.35 -20.95
N ASN A 896 44.35 41.87 -20.68
CA ASN A 896 45.59 42.33 -21.32
C ASN A 896 45.85 43.85 -21.23
N GLY A 897 45.45 44.50 -20.13
CA GLY A 897 45.65 45.93 -19.88
C GLY A 897 44.43 46.81 -20.16
N GLU A 898 43.36 46.25 -20.73
CA GLU A 898 42.06 46.92 -20.86
C GLU A 898 41.10 46.45 -19.77
N TYR A 899 40.42 47.40 -19.11
CA TYR A 899 39.44 47.12 -18.08
C TYR A 899 38.04 47.04 -18.69
N ILE A 900 37.40 45.89 -18.56
CA ILE A 900 36.10 45.59 -19.17
C ILE A 900 35.12 45.16 -18.07
N ILE A 901 33.86 45.61 -18.19
CA ILE A 901 32.80 45.17 -17.30
C ILE A 901 32.25 43.83 -17.78
N SER A 902 32.36 42.81 -16.94
CA SER A 902 31.80 41.48 -17.18
C SER A 902 30.63 41.25 -16.25
N TYR A 903 29.45 40.94 -16.82
CA TYR A 903 28.25 40.61 -16.05
C TYR A 903 28.16 39.10 -15.85
N TYR A 904 27.73 38.71 -14.65
CA TYR A 904 27.61 37.32 -14.22
C TYR A 904 26.20 36.98 -13.82
#